data_AF-A0AAD9PQ92-F1
#
_entry.id   AF-A0AAD9PQ92-F1
#
_cell.length_a   1.000
_cell.length_b   1.000
_cell.length_c   1.000
_cell.angle_alpha   90.00
_cell.angle_beta   90.00
_cell.angle_gamma   90.00
#
_symmetry.space_group_name_H-M   'P 1'
#
loop_
_entity.id
_entity.type
_entity.pdbx_description
1 polymer ?
#
loop_
_entity_poly.entity_id
_entity_poly.type
_entity_poly.pdbx_seq_one_letter_code
_entity_poly.pdbx_strand_id
1 'polypeptide(L)'
;MARVAEVDRGNCVCVFHWHQLRTRNNICSCPLPTHSATLSSTPIPERLYRVFNDEGRKMPSYRPGTRWCTSCRRDADKTFSSKEEYQTPKKRKREHTFSRTADVNTTECKTKPASKPWFNKNSYSLDNFPELVEKFQLALHRHYNTGGRSLYQPDELKSFRLTHSPHLYEILLSSITRVDGHPTQKNDSELQQQRVVVLLHTLAYFRSQKTCSFQKKLSAFLDSHGTSRSGLNSGPVFGYGTSPRTTDRHKKTIRANCKQMMHMKVKEAIQHKYLIVSLLDDFHNIYTIRTPTDLKLSLATHMASSLLDIFVPAPHAIPLPDDKTKAHSQVTVVINRTQQTCRGGIVPANTNKILKTGMSQFKTSYMEQLPQQFRTLKPKDTRKQLQHFKIYSGLAHEELKTLKSCVLVDEFERNLKSKDDYRAALDHIFHTCPDLIQYLKSYVIPAPGDWPTWYYQKKIIAQENSSNSPYLSLIPEQGPLHVSLNAQEDVIQIYQFFFYKLYKDIFAVELPKKPKPFRVQLLLMSVLFGWLMIRDKIIRKFDLCKDIEYTCILHILDEVVPLAFFHYAAIFEGGNLQMYSETMFRFLVLFIVWDRTHYDKSTLSMLSDLIHQKLNFKKYYEMKERFMTLITEVKVEIWHSLLRSRVQPHHKAQEIHEKAHFLMGSESGRNFEDSLTRPYSRGASDKDLTLVAGKAAEYLLAIFLQIAKNIGKSKEVPQTSNTKKKWFFLHSFQQKINDKALPLAYKGLQKDCSKKPDENFGCDLMEACQCTYISSSNKLKRLACFHVFHEKCLEENEGRCPKCTSFLMSKTAQLTKSFNEGLLSTSSSPGVSEESTPSDASLDDDSVTHNNPKDSSYYASEEWQQEIDAALNTVHVPQPSQQSSDSVTSNSST
;
A
#
# COMPACT_ATOMS: atom_id res chain seq x y z
N MET A 1 -22.56 -31.22 4.37
CA MET A 1 -22.10 -30.76 3.04
C MET A 1 -21.57 -31.90 2.17
N ALA A 2 -20.96 -32.96 2.73
CA ALA A 2 -20.57 -34.17 1.98
C ALA A 2 -21.67 -34.70 1.03
N ARG A 3 -22.93 -34.81 1.51
CA ARG A 3 -24.10 -35.17 0.67
C ARG A 3 -24.35 -34.23 -0.53
N VAL A 4 -24.14 -32.92 -0.36
CA VAL A 4 -24.35 -31.92 -1.43
C VAL A 4 -23.24 -31.99 -2.48
N ALA A 5 -22.05 -32.42 -2.04
CA ALA A 5 -20.88 -32.59 -2.88
C ALA A 5 -20.77 -34.00 -3.48
N GLU A 6 -21.67 -34.91 -3.10
CA GLU A 6 -21.67 -36.32 -3.53
C GLU A 6 -20.32 -37.03 -3.26
N VAL A 7 -19.69 -36.71 -2.12
CA VAL A 7 -18.44 -37.33 -1.65
C VAL A 7 -18.59 -37.89 -0.24
N ASP A 8 -17.67 -38.77 0.15
CA ASP A 8 -17.63 -39.33 1.52
C ASP A 8 -17.30 -38.28 2.58
N ARG A 9 -17.83 -38.51 3.80
CA ARG A 9 -17.65 -37.63 4.95
C ARG A 9 -16.19 -37.72 5.43
N GLY A 10 -15.48 -36.59 5.40
CA GLY A 10 -14.05 -36.51 5.78
C GLY A 10 -13.16 -35.89 4.70
N ASN A 11 -13.65 -35.74 3.47
CA ASN A 11 -12.93 -35.10 2.37
C ASN A 11 -12.80 -33.57 2.53
N CYS A 12 -11.66 -33.02 2.13
CA CYS A 12 -11.37 -31.58 2.15
C CYS A 12 -11.93 -30.87 0.89
N VAL A 13 -12.42 -29.65 1.05
CA VAL A 13 -12.93 -28.80 -0.06
C VAL A 13 -12.38 -27.38 0.11
N CYS A 14 -11.89 -26.76 -0.95
CA CYS A 14 -11.40 -25.38 -0.90
C CYS A 14 -12.55 -24.38 -0.63
N VAL A 15 -12.22 -23.19 -0.14
CA VAL A 15 -13.20 -22.17 0.28
C VAL A 15 -14.15 -21.77 -0.86
N PHE A 16 -13.64 -21.64 -2.09
CA PHE A 16 -14.45 -21.33 -3.28
C PHE A 16 -15.55 -22.39 -3.53
N HIS A 17 -15.15 -23.66 -3.60
CA HIS A 17 -16.10 -24.77 -3.79
C HIS A 17 -17.03 -24.94 -2.58
N TRP A 18 -16.56 -24.63 -1.36
CA TRP A 18 -17.40 -24.63 -0.17
C TRP A 18 -18.55 -23.61 -0.27
N HIS A 19 -18.27 -22.40 -0.77
CA HIS A 19 -19.30 -21.40 -1.02
C HIS A 19 -20.29 -21.84 -2.10
N GLN A 20 -19.82 -22.43 -3.21
CA GLN A 20 -20.71 -22.96 -4.24
C GLN A 20 -21.63 -24.07 -3.72
N LEU A 21 -21.10 -25.00 -2.92
CA LEU A 21 -21.89 -26.07 -2.28
C LEU A 21 -22.92 -25.51 -1.30
N ARG A 22 -22.57 -24.45 -0.55
CA ARG A 22 -23.51 -23.77 0.34
C ARG A 22 -24.67 -23.13 -0.42
N THR A 23 -24.40 -22.50 -1.57
CA THR A 23 -25.44 -21.95 -2.46
C THR A 23 -26.32 -23.05 -3.03
N ARG A 24 -25.74 -24.16 -3.51
CA ARG A 24 -26.49 -25.33 -4.01
C ARG A 24 -27.36 -26.00 -2.93
N ASN A 25 -27.00 -25.87 -1.65
CA ASN A 25 -27.76 -26.42 -0.53
C ASN A 25 -28.93 -25.54 -0.05
N ASN A 26 -29.18 -24.39 -0.69
CA ASN A 26 -30.29 -23.47 -0.37
C ASN A 26 -31.61 -23.80 -1.08
N ILE A 27 -31.85 -25.07 -1.40
CA ILE A 27 -33.10 -25.57 -1.98
C ILE A 27 -33.61 -26.78 -1.18
N CYS A 28 -34.87 -27.16 -1.40
CA CYS A 28 -35.45 -28.34 -0.78
C CYS A 28 -35.02 -29.60 -1.54
N SER A 29 -34.32 -30.51 -0.87
CA SER A 29 -33.85 -31.80 -1.42
C SER A 29 -34.75 -32.98 -1.06
N CYS A 30 -36.07 -32.75 -1.04
CA CYS A 30 -37.08 -33.78 -0.82
C CYS A 30 -37.75 -34.11 -2.17
N PRO A 31 -37.89 -35.37 -2.60
CA PRO A 31 -38.47 -35.72 -3.90
C PRO A 31 -40.02 -35.73 -3.88
N LEU A 32 -40.63 -34.73 -3.25
CA LEU A 32 -42.08 -34.53 -3.29
C LEU A 32 -42.43 -33.48 -4.35
N PRO A 33 -43.58 -33.60 -5.05
CA PRO A 33 -43.94 -32.70 -6.14
C PRO A 33 -44.28 -31.27 -5.67
N THR A 34 -44.67 -31.09 -4.41
CA THR A 34 -45.13 -29.81 -3.86
C THR A 34 -44.21 -29.28 -2.76
N HIS A 35 -43.72 -28.06 -2.93
CA HIS A 35 -42.80 -27.39 -1.98
C HIS A 35 -43.37 -26.07 -1.46
N SER A 36 -43.20 -25.82 -0.16
CA SER A 36 -43.40 -24.48 0.41
C SER A 36 -42.19 -23.57 0.17
N ALA A 37 -42.43 -22.25 0.07
CA ALA A 37 -41.38 -21.24 -0.12
C ALA A 37 -40.36 -21.18 1.04
N THR A 38 -40.75 -21.58 2.25
CA THR A 38 -39.89 -21.50 3.44
C THR A 38 -39.12 -22.80 3.69
N LEU A 39 -37.79 -22.70 3.79
CA LEU A 39 -36.92 -23.79 4.22
C LEU A 39 -37.03 -24.03 5.74
N SER A 40 -37.04 -25.29 6.15
CA SER A 40 -37.05 -25.66 7.57
C SER A 40 -35.72 -25.30 8.25
N SER A 41 -35.80 -24.87 9.52
CA SER A 41 -34.64 -24.69 10.39
C SER A 41 -33.98 -26.01 10.78
N THR A 42 -34.70 -27.13 10.69
CA THR A 42 -34.17 -28.48 10.93
C THR A 42 -33.72 -29.13 9.61
N PRO A 43 -32.51 -29.69 9.52
CA PRO A 43 -32.05 -30.40 8.33
C PRO A 43 -32.84 -31.70 8.13
N ILE A 44 -32.76 -32.27 6.93
CA ILE A 44 -33.27 -33.60 6.64
C ILE A 44 -32.51 -34.61 7.52
N PRO A 45 -33.20 -35.46 8.32
CA PRO A 45 -32.58 -36.53 9.07
C PRO A 45 -31.81 -37.52 8.17
N GLU A 46 -30.62 -37.96 8.58
CA GLU A 46 -29.78 -38.89 7.79
C GLU A 46 -30.54 -40.17 7.39
N ARG A 47 -31.47 -40.64 8.24
CA ARG A 47 -32.34 -41.82 7.98
C ARG A 47 -33.19 -41.72 6.71
N LEU A 48 -33.44 -40.50 6.21
CA LEU A 48 -34.24 -40.25 5.00
C LEU A 48 -33.36 -40.08 3.75
N TYR A 49 -32.03 -40.08 3.87
CA TYR A 49 -31.14 -39.77 2.74
C TYR A 49 -31.20 -40.82 1.64
N ARG A 50 -31.26 -42.11 2.01
CA ARG A 50 -31.32 -43.23 1.07
C ARG A 50 -32.61 -43.19 0.25
N VAL A 51 -33.76 -43.26 0.94
CA VAL A 51 -35.09 -43.09 0.34
C VAL A 51 -35.23 -41.85 -0.55
N PHE A 52 -34.68 -40.69 -0.15
CA PHE A 52 -34.77 -39.49 -0.97
C PHE A 52 -33.90 -39.55 -2.22
N ASN A 53 -32.71 -40.15 -2.13
CA ASN A 53 -31.85 -40.31 -3.29
C ASN A 53 -32.48 -41.28 -4.29
N ASP A 54 -33.05 -42.39 -3.82
CA ASP A 54 -33.60 -43.44 -4.67
C ASP A 54 -34.90 -43.03 -5.37
N GLU A 55 -35.79 -42.33 -4.66
CA GLU A 55 -36.96 -41.72 -5.30
C GLU A 55 -36.58 -40.51 -6.16
N GLY A 56 -35.55 -39.76 -5.75
CA GLY A 56 -35.03 -38.61 -6.48
C GLY A 56 -34.34 -38.94 -7.79
N ARG A 57 -33.67 -40.11 -7.92
CA ARG A 57 -33.05 -40.57 -9.18
C ARG A 57 -34.05 -40.69 -10.33
N LYS A 58 -35.34 -40.87 -10.01
CA LYS A 58 -36.44 -40.95 -10.98
C LYS A 58 -36.88 -39.56 -11.47
N MET A 59 -36.34 -38.47 -10.92
CA MET A 59 -36.71 -37.08 -11.21
C MET A 59 -35.52 -36.28 -11.76
N PRO A 60 -35.59 -35.73 -13.00
CA PRO A 60 -34.49 -34.96 -13.60
C PRO A 60 -34.08 -33.70 -12.83
N SER A 61 -34.98 -33.13 -12.03
CA SER A 61 -34.77 -31.90 -11.24
C SER A 61 -34.25 -32.16 -9.83
N TYR A 62 -34.10 -33.41 -9.42
CA TYR A 62 -33.64 -33.75 -8.07
C TYR A 62 -32.15 -33.44 -7.89
N ARG A 63 -31.81 -32.83 -6.74
CA ARG A 63 -30.41 -32.66 -6.31
C ARG A 63 -30.23 -33.08 -4.84
N PRO A 64 -29.26 -33.96 -4.54
CA PRO A 64 -28.94 -34.33 -3.17
C PRO A 64 -28.55 -33.12 -2.34
N GLY A 65 -29.11 -33.01 -1.13
CA GLY A 65 -28.80 -31.90 -0.24
C GLY A 65 -29.29 -32.13 1.18
N THR A 66 -29.05 -31.20 2.08
CA THR A 66 -29.30 -31.40 3.52
C THR A 66 -30.52 -30.64 4.03
N ARG A 67 -31.15 -29.82 3.19
CA ARG A 67 -32.29 -28.98 3.55
C ARG A 67 -33.58 -29.46 2.89
N TRP A 68 -34.68 -29.20 3.57
CA TRP A 68 -36.05 -29.42 3.08
C TRP A 68 -36.93 -28.25 3.50
N CYS A 69 -38.04 -28.04 2.80
CA CYS A 69 -39.03 -27.03 3.14
C CYS A 69 -39.98 -27.51 4.25
N THR A 70 -40.74 -26.58 4.84
CA THR A 70 -41.61 -26.87 5.99
C THR A 70 -42.77 -27.81 5.65
N SER A 71 -43.29 -27.79 4.41
CA SER A 71 -44.26 -28.79 3.94
C SER A 71 -43.64 -30.18 3.84
N CYS A 72 -42.53 -30.32 3.10
CA CYS A 72 -41.84 -31.59 2.94
C CYS A 72 -41.41 -32.20 4.28
N ARG A 73 -41.04 -31.40 5.27
CA ARG A 73 -40.76 -31.90 6.62
C ARG A 73 -41.96 -32.59 7.28
N ARG A 74 -43.16 -32.03 7.13
CA ARG A 74 -44.37 -32.59 7.74
C ARG A 74 -44.82 -33.87 7.04
N ASP A 75 -44.66 -33.91 5.72
CA ASP A 75 -45.29 -34.94 4.89
C ASP A 75 -44.35 -36.12 4.59
N ALA A 76 -43.02 -35.93 4.62
CA ALA A 76 -42.06 -36.94 4.22
C ALA A 76 -42.23 -38.29 4.95
N ASP A 77 -42.35 -38.28 6.27
CA ASP A 77 -42.50 -39.55 7.01
C ASP A 77 -43.81 -40.27 6.70
N LYS A 78 -44.87 -39.52 6.41
CA LYS A 78 -46.16 -40.11 5.98
C LYS A 78 -46.03 -40.70 4.58
N THR A 79 -45.47 -39.94 3.64
CA THR A 79 -45.41 -40.31 2.22
C THR A 79 -44.41 -41.43 1.92
N PHE A 80 -43.27 -41.45 2.60
CA PHE A 80 -42.22 -42.45 2.34
C PHE A 80 -42.26 -43.64 3.31
N SER A 81 -43.20 -43.69 4.25
CA SER A 81 -43.30 -44.79 5.24
C SER A 81 -43.44 -46.19 4.64
N SER A 82 -44.00 -46.30 3.44
CA SER A 82 -44.20 -47.57 2.73
C SER A 82 -43.06 -47.95 1.78
N LYS A 83 -41.99 -47.13 1.69
CA LYS A 83 -40.84 -47.39 0.82
C LYS A 83 -39.86 -48.34 1.48
N GLU A 84 -39.30 -49.26 0.69
CA GLU A 84 -38.40 -50.31 1.16
C GLU A 84 -37.15 -49.76 1.89
N GLU A 85 -36.59 -48.67 1.40
CA GLU A 85 -35.41 -48.03 2.01
C GLU A 85 -35.73 -47.13 3.22
N TYR A 86 -37.01 -47.00 3.62
CA TYR A 86 -37.42 -46.07 4.67
C TYR A 86 -37.03 -46.59 6.06
N GLN A 87 -36.25 -45.80 6.78
CA GLN A 87 -35.88 -46.09 8.15
C GLN A 87 -36.83 -45.41 9.13
N THR A 88 -37.48 -46.20 9.99
CA THR A 88 -38.44 -45.72 10.99
C THR A 88 -37.78 -44.82 12.05
N PRO A 89 -38.43 -43.73 12.48
CA PRO A 89 -37.92 -42.87 13.56
C PRO A 89 -37.80 -43.63 14.90
N LYS A 90 -36.65 -43.54 15.57
CA LYS A 90 -36.50 -44.07 16.95
C LYS A 90 -37.32 -43.22 17.94
N LYS A 91 -38.30 -43.81 18.64
CA LYS A 91 -39.09 -43.13 19.68
C LYS A 91 -38.21 -42.76 20.88
N ARG A 92 -38.08 -41.46 21.20
CA ARG A 92 -37.56 -40.98 22.49
C ARG A 92 -38.67 -41.14 23.55
N LYS A 93 -38.43 -41.91 24.62
CA LYS A 93 -39.27 -41.90 25.83
C LYS A 93 -39.25 -40.48 26.42
N ARG A 94 -40.43 -39.87 26.58
CA ARG A 94 -40.63 -38.64 27.35
C ARG A 94 -41.11 -39.05 28.73
N GLU A 95 -40.31 -38.82 29.76
CA GLU A 95 -40.82 -38.79 31.14
C GLU A 95 -41.33 -37.37 31.40
N HIS A 96 -42.63 -37.29 31.70
CA HIS A 96 -43.33 -36.12 32.20
C HIS A 96 -43.27 -36.14 33.72
N THR A 97 -42.91 -35.03 34.36
CA THR A 97 -43.45 -34.75 35.70
C THR A 97 -43.58 -33.26 35.97
N PHE A 98 -44.76 -32.95 36.49
CA PHE A 98 -45.34 -31.65 36.84
C PHE A 98 -45.00 -31.32 38.31
N SER A 99 -45.02 -30.04 38.68
CA SER A 99 -44.72 -29.57 40.05
C SER A 99 -45.83 -29.88 41.06
N ARG A 100 -45.51 -30.16 42.34
CA ARG A 100 -45.71 -29.30 43.53
C ARG A 100 -45.57 -30.06 44.86
N THR A 101 -45.12 -29.30 45.88
CA THR A 101 -45.35 -29.38 47.35
C THR A 101 -44.74 -30.50 48.22
N ALA A 102 -43.90 -30.03 49.17
CA ALA A 102 -43.80 -30.33 50.62
C ALA A 102 -43.96 -31.77 51.12
N ASP A 103 -42.90 -32.33 51.71
CA ASP A 103 -42.70 -32.48 53.17
C ASP A 103 -41.67 -33.56 53.54
N VAL A 104 -41.12 -33.37 54.73
CA VAL A 104 -40.00 -34.00 55.41
C VAL A 104 -40.23 -35.49 55.70
N ASN A 105 -39.23 -36.36 55.44
CA ASN A 105 -38.64 -37.23 56.48
C ASN A 105 -37.48 -38.10 55.98
N THR A 106 -36.52 -38.21 56.90
CA THR A 106 -35.27 -38.98 56.93
C THR A 106 -35.46 -40.48 56.72
N THR A 107 -34.55 -41.11 55.95
CA THR A 107 -33.86 -42.35 56.37
C THR A 107 -32.69 -42.67 55.44
N GLU A 108 -31.58 -43.05 56.06
CA GLU A 108 -30.29 -43.36 55.46
C GLU A 108 -30.35 -44.53 54.45
N CYS A 109 -29.58 -44.43 53.37
CA CYS A 109 -29.10 -45.64 52.68
C CYS A 109 -27.62 -45.50 52.32
N LYS A 110 -26.88 -46.53 52.72
CA LYS A 110 -25.43 -46.63 52.86
C LYS A 110 -24.71 -46.59 51.50
N THR A 111 -23.67 -45.77 51.44
CA THR A 111 -22.69 -45.72 50.35
C THR A 111 -21.57 -46.75 50.55
N LYS A 112 -21.11 -47.33 49.43
CA LYS A 112 -19.75 -47.88 49.23
C LYS A 112 -19.45 -47.88 47.72
N PRO A 113 -18.18 -47.72 47.30
CA PRO A 113 -17.55 -46.42 47.13
C PRO A 113 -17.31 -46.08 45.65
N ALA A 114 -17.43 -44.80 45.31
CA ALA A 114 -17.00 -44.27 44.03
C ALA A 114 -15.47 -44.32 43.91
N SER A 115 -15.02 -44.71 42.72
CA SER A 115 -13.66 -44.61 42.20
C SER A 115 -12.96 -43.31 42.61
N LYS A 116 -11.70 -43.45 43.09
CA LYS A 116 -10.77 -42.38 43.43
C LYS A 116 -10.79 -41.24 42.40
N PRO A 117 -10.95 -39.97 42.82
CA PRO A 117 -10.65 -38.85 41.95
C PRO A 117 -9.12 -38.72 41.82
N TRP A 118 -8.64 -38.65 40.60
CA TRP A 118 -7.26 -38.32 40.26
C TRP A 118 -7.04 -36.81 40.51
N PHE A 119 -6.88 -36.41 41.77
CA PHE A 119 -6.33 -35.11 42.13
C PHE A 119 -4.82 -35.25 42.29
N ASN A 120 -4.08 -34.74 41.31
CA ASN A 120 -2.63 -34.64 41.40
C ASN A 120 -2.23 -33.33 42.09
N LYS A 121 -1.15 -33.41 42.87
CA LYS A 121 -0.68 -32.49 43.91
C LYS A 121 -0.44 -31.04 43.42
N ASN A 122 -1.28 -30.12 43.89
CA ASN A 122 -0.96 -28.74 44.34
C ASN A 122 -2.26 -28.15 44.90
N SER A 123 -2.58 -28.46 46.16
CA SER A 123 -3.81 -28.00 46.81
C SER A 123 -3.67 -26.54 47.25
N TYR A 124 -3.91 -25.61 46.33
CA TYR A 124 -4.36 -24.28 46.74
C TYR A 124 -5.80 -24.45 47.25
N SER A 125 -6.07 -24.18 48.53
CA SER A 125 -7.44 -24.23 49.07
C SER A 125 -8.31 -23.26 48.27
N LEU A 126 -9.36 -23.78 47.63
CA LEU A 126 -10.38 -22.97 46.95
C LEU A 126 -11.22 -22.14 47.93
N ASP A 127 -11.13 -22.42 49.24
CA ASP A 127 -11.93 -21.78 50.28
C ASP A 127 -11.60 -20.28 50.41
N ASN A 128 -10.38 -19.87 50.02
CA ASN A 128 -9.93 -18.47 50.03
C ASN A 128 -10.18 -17.71 48.72
N PHE A 129 -10.72 -18.36 47.67
CA PHE A 129 -10.89 -17.73 46.36
C PHE A 129 -11.74 -16.44 46.41
N PRO A 130 -12.86 -16.38 47.16
CA PRO A 130 -13.63 -15.15 47.30
C PRO A 130 -12.85 -13.97 47.89
N GLU A 131 -11.98 -14.23 48.87
CA GLU A 131 -11.14 -13.21 49.51
C GLU A 131 -10.00 -12.75 48.59
N LEU A 132 -9.39 -13.68 47.84
CA LEU A 132 -8.35 -13.36 46.88
C LEU A 132 -8.86 -12.44 45.77
N VAL A 133 -10.07 -12.71 45.26
CA VAL A 133 -10.71 -11.85 44.25
C VAL A 133 -11.06 -10.48 44.83
N GLU A 134 -11.47 -10.39 46.10
CA GLU A 134 -11.74 -9.12 46.78
C GLU A 134 -10.49 -8.26 46.94
N LYS A 135 -9.41 -8.85 47.47
CA LYS A 135 -8.11 -8.16 47.63
C LYS A 135 -7.59 -7.67 46.28
N PHE A 136 -7.69 -8.51 45.24
CA PHE A 136 -7.32 -8.13 43.88
C PHE A 136 -8.17 -6.95 43.36
N GLN A 137 -9.50 -7.02 43.51
CA GLN A 137 -10.41 -5.98 43.02
C GLN A 137 -10.13 -4.63 43.69
N LEU A 138 -9.96 -4.60 45.02
CA LEU A 138 -9.66 -3.37 45.76
C LEU A 138 -8.31 -2.77 45.33
N ALA A 139 -7.28 -3.61 45.17
CA ALA A 139 -5.97 -3.19 44.67
C ALA A 139 -6.07 -2.63 43.26
N LEU A 140 -6.76 -3.33 42.35
CA LEU A 140 -6.94 -2.90 40.96
C LEU A 140 -7.72 -1.58 40.86
N HIS A 141 -8.75 -1.41 41.69
CA HIS A 141 -9.51 -0.16 41.75
C HIS A 141 -8.65 1.01 42.22
N ARG A 142 -7.85 0.83 43.28
CA ARG A 142 -6.92 1.85 43.77
C ARG A 142 -5.88 2.20 42.70
N HIS A 143 -5.26 1.19 42.10
CA HIS A 143 -4.26 1.36 41.02
C HIS A 143 -4.80 2.22 39.88
N TYR A 144 -6.00 1.93 39.37
CA TYR A 144 -6.57 2.74 38.29
C TYR A 144 -7.06 4.13 38.74
N ASN A 145 -7.53 4.29 39.99
CA ASN A 145 -7.91 5.60 40.51
C ASN A 145 -6.71 6.53 40.75
N THR A 146 -5.53 5.97 41.06
CA THR A 146 -4.29 6.75 41.25
C THR A 146 -3.53 6.99 39.95
N GLY A 147 -4.14 6.75 38.79
CA GLY A 147 -3.50 6.96 37.49
C GLY A 147 -2.55 5.84 37.05
N GLY A 148 -2.65 4.66 37.65
CA GLY A 148 -1.85 3.49 37.28
C GLY A 148 -2.08 3.04 35.84
N ARG A 149 -1.00 2.56 35.20
CA ARG A 149 -1.02 2.05 33.82
C ARG A 149 -1.93 0.82 33.66
N SER A 150 -2.37 0.56 32.43
CA SER A 150 -3.22 -0.61 32.12
C SER A 150 -2.47 -1.93 32.26
N LEU A 151 -3.05 -2.88 32.99
CA LEU A 151 -2.40 -4.18 33.29
C LEU A 151 -2.89 -5.29 32.34
N TYR A 152 -2.62 -5.15 31.03
CA TYR A 152 -3.08 -6.12 30.02
C TYR A 152 -2.04 -7.18 29.65
N GLN A 153 -0.78 -6.93 29.96
CA GLN A 153 0.30 -7.89 29.72
C GLN A 153 0.31 -8.94 30.85
N PRO A 154 0.38 -10.25 30.51
CA PRO A 154 0.41 -11.31 31.51
C PRO A 154 1.46 -11.10 32.60
N ASP A 155 2.68 -10.70 32.23
CA ASP A 155 3.80 -10.60 33.18
C ASP A 155 3.65 -9.40 34.13
N GLU A 156 3.10 -8.28 33.63
CA GLU A 156 2.77 -7.13 34.47
C GLU A 156 1.66 -7.46 35.47
N LEU A 157 0.62 -8.17 35.01
CA LEU A 157 -0.50 -8.54 35.88
C LEU A 157 -0.08 -9.60 36.91
N LYS A 158 0.77 -10.57 36.53
CA LYS A 158 1.37 -11.53 37.46
C LYS A 158 2.15 -10.80 38.55
N SER A 159 3.00 -9.86 38.17
CA SER A 159 3.81 -9.05 39.09
C SER A 159 2.93 -8.23 40.04
N PHE A 160 1.92 -7.54 39.49
CA PHE A 160 0.95 -6.79 40.29
C PHE A 160 0.22 -7.69 41.30
N ARG A 161 -0.18 -8.89 40.86
CA ARG A 161 -0.90 -9.84 41.69
C ARG A 161 -0.03 -10.40 42.80
N LEU A 162 1.24 -10.73 42.56
CA LEU A 162 2.15 -11.31 43.57
C LEU A 162 2.18 -10.48 44.87
N THR A 163 2.03 -9.16 44.75
CA THR A 163 1.99 -8.24 45.89
C THR A 163 0.63 -8.16 46.59
N HIS A 164 -0.49 -8.41 45.88
CA HIS A 164 -1.84 -8.06 46.37
C HIS A 164 -2.80 -9.24 46.55
N SER A 165 -2.62 -10.35 45.83
CA SER A 165 -3.49 -11.53 45.88
C SER A 165 -2.78 -12.82 45.43
N PRO A 166 -1.76 -13.29 46.19
CA PRO A 166 -1.00 -14.49 45.83
C PRO A 166 -1.88 -15.71 45.51
N HIS A 167 -1.40 -16.60 44.65
CA HIS A 167 -2.06 -17.81 44.13
C HIS A 167 -3.30 -17.68 43.21
N LEU A 168 -3.99 -16.53 43.17
CA LEU A 168 -5.14 -16.29 42.27
C LEU A 168 -4.91 -16.52 40.75
N TYR A 169 -3.84 -15.97 40.17
CA TYR A 169 -3.47 -16.12 38.75
C TYR A 169 -3.16 -17.59 38.39
N GLU A 170 -2.46 -18.33 39.26
CA GLU A 170 -2.13 -19.75 39.00
C GLU A 170 -3.36 -20.65 39.13
N ILE A 171 -4.27 -20.35 40.08
CA ILE A 171 -5.57 -21.02 40.20
C ILE A 171 -6.36 -20.86 38.90
N LEU A 172 -6.49 -19.63 38.38
CA LEU A 172 -7.24 -19.39 37.15
C LEU A 172 -6.57 -20.01 35.92
N LEU A 173 -5.24 -19.92 35.81
CA LEU A 173 -4.48 -20.50 34.70
C LEU A 173 -4.63 -22.03 34.67
N SER A 174 -4.44 -22.70 35.81
CA SER A 174 -4.61 -24.15 35.91
C SER A 174 -6.05 -24.58 35.62
N SER A 175 -7.04 -23.78 35.98
CA SER A 175 -8.46 -24.07 35.74
C SER A 175 -8.86 -24.04 34.26
N ILE A 176 -8.15 -23.29 33.41
CA ILE A 176 -8.46 -23.15 31.97
C ILE A 176 -7.45 -23.85 31.05
N THR A 177 -6.40 -24.43 31.61
CA THR A 177 -5.37 -25.16 30.88
C THR A 177 -5.78 -26.62 30.73
N ARG A 178 -5.71 -27.14 29.50
CA ARG A 178 -5.99 -28.54 29.18
C ARG A 178 -4.90 -29.46 29.75
N VAL A 179 -5.31 -30.59 30.31
CA VAL A 179 -4.41 -31.61 30.90
C VAL A 179 -4.58 -32.90 30.12
N ASP A 180 -4.25 -32.84 28.84
CA ASP A 180 -4.33 -33.98 27.94
C ASP A 180 -3.00 -34.00 27.19
N GLY A 181 -2.22 -35.08 27.38
CA GLY A 181 -0.78 -35.21 27.16
C GLY A 181 -0.23 -34.99 25.73
N HIS A 182 -0.92 -34.22 24.90
CA HIS A 182 -0.38 -33.63 23.70
C HIS A 182 0.50 -32.42 24.05
N PRO A 183 1.65 -32.23 23.37
CA PRO A 183 2.47 -31.06 23.59
C PRO A 183 1.67 -29.79 23.26
N THR A 184 1.44 -28.95 24.26
CA THR A 184 0.85 -27.62 24.07
C THR A 184 1.79 -26.80 23.19
N GLN A 185 1.29 -26.32 22.05
CA GLN A 185 2.07 -25.40 21.23
C GLN A 185 2.35 -24.12 22.04
N LYS A 186 3.52 -23.50 21.84
CA LYS A 186 3.91 -22.26 22.56
C LYS A 186 2.82 -21.17 22.51
N ASN A 187 2.16 -21.05 21.36
CA ASN A 187 1.07 -20.11 21.12
C ASN A 187 -0.18 -20.37 21.98
N ASP A 188 -0.45 -21.62 22.36
CA ASP A 188 -1.62 -21.97 23.18
C ASP A 188 -1.40 -21.57 24.65
N SER A 189 -0.17 -21.70 25.16
CA SER A 189 0.20 -21.26 26.51
C SER A 189 0.08 -19.74 26.67
N GLU A 190 0.60 -18.97 25.70
CA GLU A 190 0.51 -17.51 25.69
C GLU A 190 -0.95 -17.03 25.64
N LEU A 191 -1.79 -17.67 24.81
CA LEU A 191 -3.22 -17.35 24.72
C LEU A 191 -3.96 -17.58 26.04
N GLN A 192 -3.65 -18.67 26.76
CA GLN A 192 -4.31 -18.93 28.05
C GLN A 192 -3.90 -17.90 29.10
N GLN A 193 -2.63 -17.48 29.11
CA GLN A 193 -2.18 -16.41 30.00
C GLN A 193 -2.90 -15.07 29.73
N GLN A 194 -3.13 -14.72 28.46
CA GLN A 194 -3.95 -13.57 28.10
C GLN A 194 -5.42 -13.73 28.54
N ARG A 195 -5.99 -14.94 28.44
CA ARG A 195 -7.35 -15.21 28.92
C ARG A 195 -7.47 -15.03 30.43
N VAL A 196 -6.47 -15.43 31.22
CA VAL A 196 -6.45 -15.18 32.67
C VAL A 196 -6.47 -13.68 32.98
N VAL A 197 -5.73 -12.86 32.23
CA VAL A 197 -5.77 -11.40 32.36
C VAL A 197 -7.19 -10.87 32.19
N VAL A 198 -7.90 -11.31 31.14
CA VAL A 198 -9.29 -10.92 30.88
C VAL A 198 -10.22 -11.39 31.99
N LEU A 199 -10.10 -12.65 32.42
CA LEU A 199 -10.91 -13.21 33.51
C LEU A 199 -10.76 -12.42 34.80
N LEU A 200 -9.54 -12.04 35.18
CA LEU A 200 -9.27 -11.24 36.37
C LEU A 200 -9.96 -9.86 36.31
N HIS A 201 -9.88 -9.18 35.17
CA HIS A 201 -10.59 -7.91 34.97
C HIS A 201 -12.11 -8.07 35.02
N THR A 202 -12.65 -9.16 34.45
CA THR A 202 -14.08 -9.46 34.48
C THR A 202 -14.57 -9.79 35.89
N LEU A 203 -13.83 -10.61 36.65
CA LEU A 203 -14.16 -10.93 38.05
C LEU A 203 -14.14 -9.69 38.94
N ALA A 204 -13.12 -8.83 38.79
CA ALA A 204 -13.05 -7.56 39.52
C ALA A 204 -14.21 -6.61 39.17
N TYR A 205 -14.63 -6.60 37.90
CA TYR A 205 -15.79 -5.82 37.45
C TYR A 205 -17.12 -6.36 37.98
N PHE A 206 -17.32 -7.68 37.97
CA PHE A 206 -18.52 -8.30 38.53
C PHE A 206 -18.64 -8.11 40.04
N ARG A 207 -17.52 -8.11 40.76
CA ARG A 207 -17.49 -7.72 42.19
C ARG A 207 -17.83 -6.25 42.39
N SER A 208 -17.31 -5.36 41.54
CA SER A 208 -17.62 -3.93 41.61
C SER A 208 -17.49 -3.26 40.24
N GLN A 209 -18.59 -2.68 39.77
CA GLN A 209 -18.61 -1.92 38.51
C GLN A 209 -17.73 -0.65 38.56
N LYS A 210 -17.23 -0.26 39.74
CA LYS A 210 -16.19 0.79 39.86
C LYS A 210 -14.88 0.38 39.20
N THR A 211 -14.65 -0.92 38.99
CA THR A 211 -13.46 -1.49 38.31
C THR A 211 -13.68 -1.68 36.80
N CYS A 212 -14.47 -0.82 36.17
CA CYS A 212 -14.88 -0.95 34.76
C CYS A 212 -13.89 -0.41 33.72
N SER A 213 -12.63 -0.13 34.07
CA SER A 213 -11.64 0.45 33.16
C SER A 213 -11.46 -0.40 31.89
N PHE A 214 -11.33 -1.72 32.07
CA PHE A 214 -11.25 -2.69 30.97
C PHE A 214 -12.55 -2.72 30.14
N GLN A 215 -13.71 -2.83 30.78
CA GLN A 215 -15.01 -2.92 30.11
C GLN A 215 -15.34 -1.66 29.31
N LYS A 216 -15.00 -0.47 29.81
CA LYS A 216 -15.16 0.80 29.09
C LYS A 216 -14.36 0.80 27.78
N LYS A 217 -13.11 0.32 27.81
CA LYS A 217 -12.24 0.24 26.64
C LYS A 217 -12.68 -0.84 25.65
N LEU A 218 -13.03 -2.03 26.13
CA LEU A 218 -13.55 -3.10 25.26
C LEU A 218 -14.90 -2.69 24.64
N SER A 219 -15.81 -2.06 25.37
CA SER A 219 -17.04 -1.50 24.79
C SER A 219 -16.77 -0.43 23.74
N ALA A 220 -15.84 0.49 24.00
CA ALA A 220 -15.50 1.53 23.03
C ALA A 220 -14.83 0.95 21.77
N PHE A 221 -13.98 -0.06 21.94
CA PHE A 221 -13.40 -0.86 20.85
C PHE A 221 -14.51 -1.52 20.02
N LEU A 222 -15.43 -2.25 20.65
CA LEU A 222 -16.52 -2.95 19.97
C LEU A 222 -17.46 -1.98 19.23
N ASP A 223 -17.82 -0.85 19.86
CA ASP A 223 -18.63 0.20 19.25
C ASP A 223 -17.95 0.77 17.99
N SER A 224 -16.63 1.02 18.07
CA SER A 224 -15.85 1.52 16.92
C SER A 224 -15.69 0.52 15.77
N HIS A 225 -15.93 -0.77 16.03
CA HIS A 225 -15.94 -1.85 15.02
C HIS A 225 -17.36 -2.22 14.56
N GLY A 226 -18.36 -1.38 14.84
CA GLY A 226 -19.71 -1.55 14.32
C GLY A 226 -20.63 -2.44 15.16
N THR A 227 -20.28 -2.71 16.42
CA THR A 227 -21.18 -3.44 17.33
C THR A 227 -22.45 -2.63 17.55
N SER A 228 -23.61 -3.26 17.38
CA SER A 228 -24.90 -2.58 17.55
C SER A 228 -25.14 -2.13 19.00
N ARG A 229 -26.07 -1.19 19.19
CA ARG A 229 -26.49 -0.75 20.54
C ARG A 229 -27.00 -1.92 21.39
N SER A 230 -27.72 -2.87 20.80
CA SER A 230 -28.15 -4.10 21.48
C SER A 230 -26.96 -4.98 21.86
N GLY A 231 -25.99 -5.13 20.96
CA GLY A 231 -24.74 -5.84 21.21
C GLY A 231 -23.85 -5.16 22.27
N LEU A 232 -23.89 -3.84 22.42
CA LEU A 232 -23.22 -3.18 23.54
C LEU A 232 -24.01 -3.35 24.85
N ASN A 233 -25.34 -3.35 24.78
CA ASN A 233 -26.21 -3.43 25.94
C ASN A 233 -26.20 -4.81 26.64
N SER A 234 -25.80 -5.88 25.95
CA SER A 234 -25.52 -7.18 26.60
C SER A 234 -24.18 -7.20 27.35
N GLY A 235 -23.30 -6.22 27.11
CA GLY A 235 -21.97 -6.10 27.71
C GLY A 235 -21.95 -6.16 29.23
N PRO A 236 -22.79 -5.37 29.95
CA PRO A 236 -22.82 -5.39 31.41
C PRO A 236 -23.14 -6.75 32.02
N VAL A 237 -24.00 -7.53 31.35
CA VAL A 237 -24.43 -8.86 31.82
C VAL A 237 -23.35 -9.89 31.55
N PHE A 238 -22.78 -9.91 30.34
CA PHE A 238 -21.73 -10.86 29.97
C PHE A 238 -20.32 -10.45 30.47
N GLY A 239 -20.16 -9.26 31.04
CA GLY A 239 -18.92 -8.79 31.67
C GLY A 239 -17.84 -8.29 30.70
N TYR A 240 -18.14 -8.22 29.40
CA TYR A 240 -17.21 -7.68 28.40
C TYR A 240 -17.39 -6.17 28.16
N GLY A 241 -18.42 -5.55 28.74
CA GLY A 241 -18.71 -4.16 28.42
C GLY A 241 -19.54 -3.40 29.44
N THR A 242 -19.56 -2.08 29.30
CA THR A 242 -20.45 -1.19 30.04
C THR A 242 -21.70 -0.85 29.24
N SER A 243 -22.70 -0.24 29.89
CA SER A 243 -23.91 0.21 29.19
C SER A 243 -23.57 1.21 28.07
N PRO A 244 -24.35 1.28 26.98
CA PRO A 244 -24.07 2.19 25.86
C PRO A 244 -23.86 3.64 26.30
N ARG A 245 -24.65 4.13 27.27
CA ARG A 245 -24.51 5.48 27.83
C ARG A 245 -23.16 5.72 28.51
N THR A 246 -22.64 4.72 29.23
CA THR A 246 -21.32 4.80 29.88
C THR A 246 -20.21 4.80 28.84
N THR A 247 -20.35 4.00 27.78
CA THR A 247 -19.43 3.97 26.64
C THR A 247 -19.39 5.32 25.91
N ASP A 248 -20.55 5.91 25.63
CA ASP A 248 -20.64 7.23 25.00
C ASP A 248 -19.99 8.33 25.85
N ARG A 249 -20.24 8.32 27.17
CA ARG A 249 -19.59 9.24 28.11
C ARG A 249 -18.07 9.07 28.10
N HIS A 250 -17.59 7.83 28.10
CA HIS A 250 -16.16 7.53 28.06
C HIS A 250 -15.51 8.02 26.77
N LYS A 251 -16.12 7.76 25.61
CA LYS A 251 -15.68 8.31 24.31
C LYS A 251 -15.63 9.84 24.34
N LYS A 252 -16.67 10.49 24.89
CA LYS A 252 -16.71 11.95 25.02
C LYS A 252 -15.54 12.49 25.86
N THR A 253 -15.20 11.83 26.97
CA THR A 253 -14.03 12.19 27.78
C THR A 253 -12.72 12.04 27.01
N ILE A 254 -12.54 10.93 26.28
CA ILE A 254 -11.34 10.70 25.45
C ILE A 254 -11.17 11.82 24.41
N ARG A 255 -12.26 12.17 23.71
CA ARG A 255 -12.24 13.24 22.70
C ARG A 255 -11.91 14.60 23.30
N ALA A 256 -12.52 14.95 24.43
CA ALA A 256 -12.24 16.22 25.10
C ALA A 256 -10.76 16.37 25.49
N ASN A 257 -10.11 15.27 25.89
CA ASN A 257 -8.70 15.28 26.26
C ASN A 257 -7.75 15.27 25.06
N CYS A 258 -8.20 14.89 23.85
CA CYS A 258 -7.38 14.80 22.65
C CYS A 258 -6.70 16.14 22.33
N LYS A 259 -7.47 17.25 22.40
CA LYS A 259 -6.95 18.60 22.18
C LYS A 259 -5.88 18.98 23.22
N GLN A 260 -6.11 18.68 24.49
CA GLN A 260 -5.14 18.96 25.56
C GLN A 260 -3.83 18.17 25.38
N MET A 261 -3.92 16.90 24.98
CA MET A 261 -2.75 16.07 24.68
C MET A 261 -1.98 16.60 23.47
N MET A 262 -2.67 17.08 22.44
CA MET A 262 -2.03 17.72 21.29
C MET A 262 -1.21 18.95 21.72
N HIS A 263 -1.81 19.88 22.48
CA HIS A 263 -1.10 21.06 22.98
C HIS A 263 0.10 20.68 23.86
N MET A 264 -0.04 19.66 24.71
CA MET A 264 1.05 19.17 25.56
C MET A 264 2.24 18.68 24.72
N LYS A 265 1.99 17.82 23.72
CA LYS A 265 3.05 17.27 22.85
C LYS A 265 3.74 18.36 22.02
N VAL A 266 3.01 19.37 21.54
CA VAL A 266 3.62 20.50 20.81
C VAL A 266 4.45 21.39 21.74
N LYS A 267 3.99 21.64 22.97
CA LYS A 267 4.78 22.38 23.98
C LYS A 267 6.06 21.64 24.37
N GLU A 268 5.98 20.33 24.53
CA GLU A 268 7.14 19.47 24.75
C GLU A 268 8.13 19.58 23.58
N ALA A 269 7.63 19.54 22.34
CA ALA A 269 8.47 19.72 21.14
C ALA A 269 9.16 21.10 21.11
N ILE A 270 8.50 22.17 21.59
CA ILE A 270 9.13 23.50 21.72
C ILE A 270 10.24 23.48 22.78
N GLN A 271 9.95 22.92 23.96
CA GLN A 271 10.87 22.90 25.10
C GLN A 271 12.13 22.08 24.80
N HIS A 272 11.95 20.90 24.22
CA HIS A 272 13.02 19.95 23.94
C HIS A 272 13.56 20.04 22.51
N LYS A 273 13.01 20.95 21.69
CA LYS A 273 13.43 21.21 20.31
C LYS A 273 13.33 19.94 19.46
N TYR A 274 12.19 19.27 19.48
CA TYR A 274 11.95 18.07 18.65
C TYR A 274 11.55 18.45 17.23
N LEU A 275 11.98 17.65 16.25
CA LEU A 275 11.55 17.82 14.87
C LEU A 275 10.05 17.56 14.77
N ILE A 276 9.37 18.43 14.04
CA ILE A 276 7.97 18.26 13.62
C ILE A 276 7.95 18.19 12.09
N VAL A 277 7.13 17.30 11.53
CA VAL A 277 6.73 17.28 10.11
C VAL A 277 5.23 17.50 10.02
N SER A 278 4.78 18.40 9.14
CA SER A 278 3.37 18.74 8.96
C SER A 278 2.78 17.92 7.82
N LEU A 279 1.72 17.16 8.10
CA LEU A 279 0.98 16.39 7.11
C LEU A 279 -0.42 16.98 6.98
N LEU A 280 -0.76 17.41 5.77
CA LEU A 280 -2.08 17.92 5.42
C LEU A 280 -2.50 17.25 4.12
N ASP A 281 -3.65 16.59 4.14
CA ASP A 281 -4.17 15.92 2.97
C ASP A 281 -5.70 15.83 3.02
N ASP A 282 -6.33 15.51 1.90
CA ASP A 282 -7.77 15.35 1.81
C ASP A 282 -8.23 13.93 2.17
N PHE A 283 -9.37 13.86 2.85
CA PHE A 283 -10.02 12.61 3.17
C PHE A 283 -11.43 12.59 2.56
N HIS A 284 -11.63 11.59 1.70
CA HIS A 284 -12.87 11.39 0.98
C HIS A 284 -13.62 10.17 1.50
N ASN A 285 -14.82 10.39 2.07
CA ASN A 285 -15.73 9.30 2.45
C ASN A 285 -16.67 8.95 1.29
N ILE A 286 -16.15 8.20 0.31
CA ILE A 286 -16.89 7.85 -0.91
C ILE A 286 -17.41 6.42 -0.81
N TYR A 287 -18.64 6.25 -0.36
CA TYR A 287 -19.41 5.04 -0.63
C TYR A 287 -20.87 5.44 -0.84
N THR A 288 -21.35 5.22 -2.06
CA THR A 288 -22.73 5.50 -2.44
C THR A 288 -23.49 4.17 -2.49
N ILE A 289 -24.55 4.05 -1.68
CA ILE A 289 -25.59 3.07 -2.00
C ILE A 289 -26.36 3.68 -3.18
N ARG A 290 -26.07 3.19 -4.40
CA ARG A 290 -26.91 3.49 -5.57
C ARG A 290 -28.16 2.63 -5.49
N THR A 291 -29.16 3.06 -4.74
CA THR A 291 -30.52 2.49 -4.88
C THR A 291 -31.23 3.17 -6.05
N PRO A 292 -31.82 2.43 -7.01
CA PRO A 292 -32.40 2.98 -8.25
C PRO A 292 -33.57 3.95 -8.10
N THR A 293 -34.05 4.20 -6.87
CA THR A 293 -35.30 4.90 -6.61
C THR A 293 -35.16 6.40 -6.35
N ASP A 294 -33.96 6.90 -6.00
CA ASP A 294 -33.77 8.32 -5.68
C ASP A 294 -32.74 8.99 -6.60
N LEU A 295 -33.19 10.00 -7.35
CA LEU A 295 -32.38 10.91 -8.17
C LEU A 295 -31.51 11.88 -7.33
N LYS A 296 -31.03 11.46 -6.14
CA LYS A 296 -30.09 12.27 -5.36
C LYS A 296 -28.67 12.02 -5.83
N LEU A 297 -28.06 13.06 -6.41
CA LEU A 297 -26.62 13.12 -6.62
C LEU A 297 -25.90 12.83 -5.29
N SER A 298 -24.88 11.99 -5.35
CA SER A 298 -24.10 11.56 -4.20
C SER A 298 -23.43 12.73 -3.47
N LEU A 299 -23.75 12.94 -2.19
CA LEU A 299 -23.01 13.85 -1.33
C LEU A 299 -21.80 13.12 -0.73
N ALA A 300 -20.66 13.16 -1.42
CA ALA A 300 -19.40 12.80 -0.79
C ALA A 300 -19.09 13.83 0.31
N THR A 301 -18.69 13.36 1.49
CA THR A 301 -18.18 14.28 2.53
C THR A 301 -16.69 14.50 2.29
N HIS A 302 -16.32 15.76 2.06
CA HIS A 302 -14.93 16.19 1.83
C HIS A 302 -14.34 16.70 3.15
N MET A 303 -13.33 16.00 3.64
CA MET A 303 -12.62 16.34 4.87
C MET A 303 -11.16 16.68 4.56
N ALA A 304 -10.51 17.37 5.48
CA ALA A 304 -9.08 17.56 5.53
C ALA A 304 -8.54 16.97 6.84
N SER A 305 -7.50 16.15 6.72
CA SER A 305 -6.75 15.60 7.84
C SER A 305 -5.50 16.44 8.09
N SER A 306 -5.32 16.92 9.32
CA SER A 306 -4.08 17.61 9.72
C SER A 306 -3.38 16.86 10.85
N LEU A 307 -2.20 16.32 10.54
CA LEU A 307 -1.35 15.62 11.50
C LEU A 307 -0.01 16.37 11.66
N LEU A 308 0.51 16.35 12.89
CA LEU A 308 1.89 16.67 13.19
C LEU A 308 2.62 15.39 13.56
N ASP A 309 3.67 15.07 12.84
CA ASP A 309 4.57 13.97 13.18
C ASP A 309 5.72 14.52 14.03
N ILE A 310 5.74 14.18 15.33
CA ILE A 310 6.67 14.74 16.33
C ILE A 310 7.66 13.66 16.76
N PHE A 311 8.94 13.87 16.49
CA PHE A 311 9.97 12.86 16.72
C PHE A 311 10.65 13.02 18.09
N VAL A 312 10.44 12.05 18.98
CA VAL A 312 10.93 12.06 20.37
C VAL A 312 11.88 10.87 20.61
N PRO A 313 13.05 11.07 21.24
CA PRO A 313 13.68 12.34 21.63
C PRO A 313 14.51 12.97 20.50
N ALA A 314 14.61 12.34 19.33
CA ALA A 314 15.39 12.79 18.19
C ALA A 314 14.72 12.33 16.88
N PRO A 315 14.96 13.00 15.74
CA PRO A 315 15.84 14.17 15.54
C PRO A 315 15.33 15.49 16.12
N HIS A 316 16.24 16.46 16.25
CA HIS A 316 15.94 17.80 16.75
C HIS A 316 15.38 18.74 15.66
N ALA A 317 14.66 19.76 16.11
CA ALA A 317 14.08 20.83 15.31
C ALA A 317 15.14 21.56 14.47
N ILE A 318 14.74 22.01 13.28
CA ILE A 318 15.62 22.74 12.36
C ILE A 318 15.41 24.23 12.60
N PRO A 319 16.40 24.97 13.14
CA PRO A 319 16.25 26.39 13.37
C PRO A 319 16.13 27.14 12.04
N LEU A 320 15.37 28.24 12.05
CA LEU A 320 15.35 29.18 10.95
C LEU A 320 16.78 29.64 10.61
N PRO A 321 17.08 29.93 9.34
CA PRO A 321 18.36 30.52 8.97
C PRO A 321 18.47 31.93 9.57
N ASP A 322 19.70 32.37 9.84
CA ASP A 322 19.98 33.70 10.42
C ASP A 322 19.33 34.80 9.57
N ASP A 323 19.44 34.67 8.24
CA ASP A 323 18.64 35.39 7.28
C ASP A 323 17.43 34.54 6.87
N LYS A 324 16.26 34.86 7.45
CA LYS A 324 14.99 34.17 7.19
C LYS A 324 14.60 34.13 5.72
N THR A 325 15.08 35.07 4.91
CA THR A 325 14.80 35.11 3.47
C THR A 325 15.40 33.91 2.73
N LYS A 326 16.44 33.27 3.29
CA LYS A 326 17.13 32.10 2.74
C LYS A 326 16.41 30.78 2.97
N ALA A 327 15.37 30.75 3.81
CA ALA A 327 14.57 29.54 4.03
C ALA A 327 13.95 29.02 2.71
N HIS A 328 13.64 29.95 1.81
CA HIS A 328 13.09 29.68 0.48
C HIS A 328 13.97 30.30 -0.59
N SER A 329 13.94 29.77 -1.81
CA SER A 329 14.54 30.44 -2.96
C SER A 329 13.82 31.77 -3.25
N GLN A 330 14.53 32.73 -3.83
CA GLN A 330 13.96 33.99 -4.30
C GLN A 330 14.37 34.23 -5.74
N VAL A 331 13.39 34.44 -6.62
CA VAL A 331 13.61 34.61 -8.05
C VAL A 331 12.83 35.81 -8.55
N THR A 332 13.49 36.69 -9.31
CA THR A 332 12.81 37.81 -9.97
C THR A 332 12.06 37.31 -11.20
N VAL A 333 10.76 37.59 -11.26
CA VAL A 333 9.87 37.24 -12.37
C VAL A 333 9.25 38.51 -12.93
N VAL A 334 9.18 38.63 -14.25
CA VAL A 334 8.53 39.76 -14.92
C VAL A 334 7.14 39.33 -15.37
N ILE A 335 6.09 39.87 -14.74
CA ILE A 335 4.69 39.62 -15.10
C ILE A 335 4.07 40.97 -15.48
N ASN A 336 3.44 41.05 -16.66
CA ASN A 336 2.82 42.28 -17.15
C ASN A 336 3.75 43.51 -17.12
N ARG A 337 5.04 43.33 -17.45
CA ARG A 337 6.11 44.35 -17.38
C ARG A 337 6.47 44.84 -15.96
N THR A 338 5.94 44.22 -14.91
CA THR A 338 6.31 44.49 -13.52
C THR A 338 7.24 43.40 -13.01
N GLN A 339 8.38 43.78 -12.42
CA GLN A 339 9.24 42.85 -11.69
C GLN A 339 8.62 42.53 -10.33
N GLN A 340 8.49 41.24 -10.04
CA GLN A 340 8.00 40.71 -8.78
C GLN A 340 8.97 39.66 -8.25
N THR A 341 9.10 39.57 -6.92
CA THR A 341 9.90 38.53 -6.27
C THR A 341 9.03 37.29 -6.06
N CYS A 342 9.41 36.18 -6.69
CA CYS A 342 8.80 34.87 -6.48
C CYS A 342 9.57 34.10 -5.40
N ARG A 343 8.97 33.97 -4.22
CA ARG A 343 9.51 33.14 -3.13
C ARG A 343 9.15 31.67 -3.37
N GLY A 344 10.11 30.75 -3.23
CA GLY A 344 9.94 29.31 -3.46
C GLY A 344 9.93 28.88 -4.93
N GLY A 345 10.26 29.81 -5.85
CA GLY A 345 10.34 29.56 -7.29
C GLY A 345 11.60 28.79 -7.72
N ILE A 346 11.57 28.26 -8.94
CA ILE A 346 12.70 27.55 -9.56
C ILE A 346 13.77 28.56 -9.95
N VAL A 347 15.00 28.36 -9.46
CA VAL A 347 16.14 29.24 -9.73
C VAL A 347 16.74 28.88 -11.10
N PRO A 348 16.75 29.78 -12.10
CA PRO A 348 17.24 29.46 -13.45
C PRO A 348 18.71 29.01 -13.50
N ALA A 349 19.57 29.53 -12.62
CA ALA A 349 20.96 29.07 -12.52
C ALA A 349 21.06 27.60 -12.05
N ASN A 350 20.16 27.18 -11.15
CA ASN A 350 20.13 25.82 -10.64
C ASN A 350 19.69 24.83 -11.72
N THR A 351 18.76 25.19 -12.62
CA THR A 351 18.30 24.28 -13.69
C THR A 351 19.40 23.94 -14.68
N ASN A 352 20.25 24.90 -15.02
CA ASN A 352 21.45 24.64 -15.82
C ASN A 352 22.40 23.66 -15.12
N LYS A 353 22.61 23.83 -13.81
CA LYS A 353 23.46 22.93 -13.03
C LYS A 353 22.87 21.51 -12.92
N ILE A 354 21.56 21.40 -12.71
CA ILE A 354 20.82 20.13 -12.67
C ILE A 354 21.00 19.39 -13.99
N LEU A 355 20.78 20.06 -15.13
CA LEU A 355 20.91 19.42 -16.42
C LEU A 355 22.36 19.03 -16.75
N LYS A 356 23.35 19.89 -16.49
CA LYS A 356 24.76 19.55 -16.75
C LYS A 356 25.20 18.34 -15.94
N THR A 357 24.90 18.34 -14.64
CA THR A 357 25.29 17.26 -13.72
C THR A 357 24.50 15.98 -13.99
N GLY A 358 23.18 16.08 -14.14
CA GLY A 358 22.33 14.92 -14.39
C GLY A 358 22.61 14.27 -15.74
N MET A 359 22.80 15.06 -16.81
CA MET A 359 23.13 14.50 -18.12
C MET A 359 24.52 13.87 -18.18
N SER A 360 25.49 14.35 -17.39
CA SER A 360 26.81 13.70 -17.33
C SER A 360 26.76 12.37 -16.56
N GLN A 361 25.77 12.18 -15.68
CA GLN A 361 25.51 10.91 -14.99
C GLN A 361 24.57 9.98 -15.78
N PHE A 362 23.78 10.51 -16.72
CA PHE A 362 22.80 9.78 -17.55
C PHE A 362 23.47 8.96 -18.68
N LYS A 363 24.48 8.15 -18.33
CA LYS A 363 25.35 7.42 -19.28
C LYS A 363 24.90 6.01 -19.64
N THR A 364 24.18 5.32 -18.74
CA THR A 364 23.72 3.93 -18.92
C THR A 364 22.29 3.82 -18.44
N SER A 365 21.57 2.77 -18.83
CA SER A 365 20.22 2.52 -18.31
C SER A 365 20.20 2.47 -16.78
N TYR A 366 19.04 2.73 -16.19
CA TYR A 366 18.89 2.77 -14.74
C TYR A 366 19.32 1.45 -14.10
N MET A 367 18.92 0.30 -14.66
CA MET A 367 19.34 -1.01 -14.15
C MET A 367 20.85 -1.22 -14.17
N GLU A 368 21.54 -0.77 -15.22
CA GLU A 368 22.98 -0.95 -15.32
C GLU A 368 23.73 -0.08 -14.29
N GLN A 369 23.22 1.12 -14.00
CA GLN A 369 23.79 2.02 -13.00
C GLN A 369 23.58 1.51 -11.57
N LEU A 370 22.56 0.68 -11.32
CA LEU A 370 22.28 0.20 -9.97
C LEU A 370 23.38 -0.74 -9.44
N PRO A 371 23.67 -0.69 -8.13
CA PRO A 371 24.59 -1.63 -7.49
C PRO A 371 24.17 -3.08 -7.73
N GLN A 372 25.14 -4.00 -7.79
CA GLN A 372 24.92 -5.41 -8.13
C GLN A 372 23.84 -6.10 -7.27
N GLN A 373 23.71 -5.70 -6.00
CA GLN A 373 22.69 -6.21 -5.08
C GLN A 373 21.24 -5.98 -5.57
N PHE A 374 20.97 -4.90 -6.32
CA PHE A 374 19.66 -4.63 -6.91
C PHE A 374 19.38 -5.51 -8.14
N ARG A 375 20.45 -5.87 -8.87
CA ARG A 375 20.37 -6.71 -10.07
C ARG A 375 20.30 -8.21 -9.76
N THR A 376 20.45 -8.60 -8.51
CA THR A 376 20.45 -10.00 -8.05
C THR A 376 19.28 -10.30 -7.11
N LEU A 377 18.21 -9.51 -7.19
CA LEU A 377 16.98 -9.75 -6.45
C LEU A 377 16.34 -11.09 -6.84
N LYS A 378 15.90 -11.83 -5.82
CA LYS A 378 15.21 -13.11 -5.96
C LYS A 378 13.74 -12.93 -5.60
N PRO A 379 12.80 -13.44 -6.42
CA PRO A 379 11.37 -13.32 -6.16
C PRO A 379 10.96 -13.74 -4.75
N LYS A 380 11.55 -14.83 -4.22
CA LYS A 380 11.26 -15.39 -2.88
C LYS A 380 11.76 -14.54 -1.72
N ASP A 381 12.85 -13.81 -1.90
CA ASP A 381 13.55 -13.09 -0.82
C ASP A 381 13.40 -11.57 -0.92
N THR A 382 12.60 -11.07 -1.88
CA THR A 382 12.47 -9.64 -2.20
C THR A 382 12.31 -8.77 -0.96
N ARG A 383 11.39 -9.12 -0.04
CA ARG A 383 11.14 -8.34 1.17
C ARG A 383 12.38 -8.24 2.06
N LYS A 384 13.11 -9.34 2.23
CA LYS A 384 14.36 -9.39 3.02
C LYS A 384 15.49 -8.64 2.31
N GLN A 385 15.61 -8.79 0.99
CA GLN A 385 16.65 -8.11 0.22
C GLN A 385 16.45 -6.59 0.16
N LEU A 386 15.21 -6.12 0.01
CA LEU A 386 14.90 -4.68 0.09
C LEU A 386 15.20 -4.12 1.49
N GLN A 387 15.08 -4.93 2.55
CA GLN A 387 15.49 -4.51 3.88
C GLN A 387 17.00 -4.26 4.00
N HIS A 388 17.83 -5.01 3.26
CA HIS A 388 19.29 -4.82 3.26
C HIS A 388 19.76 -3.58 2.48
N PHE A 389 18.91 -2.96 1.66
CA PHE A 389 19.28 -1.74 0.93
C PHE A 389 19.21 -0.46 1.78
N LYS A 390 18.73 -0.58 3.03
CA LYS A 390 18.46 0.54 3.92
C LYS A 390 19.72 0.95 4.65
N ILE A 391 20.10 2.23 4.53
CA ILE A 391 21.30 2.77 5.19
C ILE A 391 21.06 3.02 6.68
N TYR A 392 19.81 3.27 7.09
CA TYR A 392 19.47 3.56 8.48
C TYR A 392 18.96 2.30 9.22
N SER A 393 19.62 1.96 10.33
CA SER A 393 19.12 1.01 11.32
C SER A 393 18.30 1.73 12.41
N GLY A 394 17.08 1.26 12.71
CA GLY A 394 16.35 1.62 13.93
C GLY A 394 15.18 2.59 13.73
N LEU A 395 15.40 3.90 13.94
CA LEU A 395 14.29 4.84 14.25
C LEU A 395 13.39 5.21 13.07
N ALA A 396 13.95 5.64 11.93
CA ALA A 396 13.13 6.17 10.84
C ALA A 396 12.17 5.13 10.24
N HIS A 397 12.54 3.86 10.22
CA HIS A 397 11.71 2.80 9.64
C HIS A 397 10.65 2.24 10.58
N GLU A 398 10.94 2.16 11.88
CA GLU A 398 9.93 1.82 12.87
C GLU A 398 8.85 2.89 12.90
N GLU A 399 9.26 4.17 12.80
CA GLU A 399 8.34 5.29 12.78
C GLU A 399 7.44 5.29 11.54
N LEU A 400 7.99 5.10 10.34
CA LEU A 400 7.22 5.16 9.08
C LEU A 400 6.02 4.21 9.00
N LYS A 401 6.04 3.11 9.75
CA LYS A 401 4.99 2.08 9.72
C LYS A 401 3.96 2.25 10.82
N THR A 402 4.09 3.27 11.66
CA THR A 402 3.20 3.49 12.80
C THR A 402 2.75 4.94 12.89
N LEU A 403 1.69 5.17 13.67
CA LEU A 403 1.18 6.50 14.01
C LEU A 403 1.57 6.91 15.43
N LYS A 404 2.62 6.32 16.02
CA LYS A 404 2.98 6.52 17.43
C LYS A 404 3.46 7.95 17.73
N SER A 405 4.28 8.49 16.84
CA SER A 405 4.77 9.87 16.88
C SER A 405 3.76 10.91 16.36
N CYS A 406 2.68 10.47 15.71
CA CYS A 406 1.68 11.38 15.15
C CYS A 406 0.74 11.94 16.22
N VAL A 407 0.40 13.20 16.02
CA VAL A 407 -0.61 13.94 16.77
C VAL A 407 -1.60 14.52 15.77
N LEU A 408 -2.90 14.38 16.05
CA LEU A 408 -3.95 14.99 15.24
C LEU A 408 -4.16 16.42 15.72
N VAL A 409 -3.95 17.38 14.82
CA VAL A 409 -4.39 18.76 15.05
C VAL A 409 -5.90 18.80 14.94
N ASP A 410 -6.42 18.37 13.79
CA ASP A 410 -7.84 18.22 13.57
C ASP A 410 -8.18 17.37 12.32
N GLU A 411 -9.41 16.89 12.29
CA GLU A 411 -10.08 16.29 11.13
C GLU A 411 -11.35 17.13 10.85
N PHE A 412 -11.37 17.90 9.78
CA PHE A 412 -12.37 18.96 9.60
C PHE A 412 -12.90 19.05 8.17
N GLU A 413 -14.12 19.58 8.03
CA GLU A 413 -14.75 19.73 6.71
C GLU A 413 -14.06 20.82 5.90
N ARG A 414 -13.41 20.41 4.80
CA ARG A 414 -12.77 21.31 3.84
C ARG A 414 -12.57 20.57 2.53
N ASN A 415 -12.70 21.31 1.43
CA ASN A 415 -12.47 20.79 0.10
C ASN A 415 -11.15 21.33 -0.43
N LEU A 416 -10.06 20.57 -0.35
CA LEU A 416 -8.70 21.05 -0.65
C LEU A 416 -8.42 21.15 -2.16
N LYS A 417 -9.19 21.97 -2.89
CA LYS A 417 -9.13 22.08 -4.36
C LYS A 417 -8.52 23.38 -4.88
N SER A 418 -8.39 24.40 -4.04
CA SER A 418 -7.87 25.72 -4.45
C SER A 418 -6.89 26.30 -3.44
N LYS A 419 -6.14 27.33 -3.87
CA LYS A 419 -5.22 28.08 -3.01
C LYS A 419 -5.91 28.59 -1.74
N ASP A 420 -7.14 29.10 -1.88
CA ASP A 420 -7.87 29.70 -0.78
C ASP A 420 -8.39 28.63 0.19
N ASP A 421 -8.73 27.43 -0.32
CA ASP A 421 -9.06 26.27 0.53
C ASP A 421 -7.85 25.83 1.37
N TYR A 422 -6.67 25.73 0.75
CA TYR A 422 -5.43 25.41 1.48
C TYR A 422 -5.04 26.51 2.47
N ARG A 423 -5.24 27.78 2.12
CA ARG A 423 -5.01 28.88 3.06
C ARG A 423 -5.94 28.80 4.26
N ALA A 424 -7.23 28.60 4.03
CA ALA A 424 -8.22 28.42 5.09
C ALA A 424 -7.91 27.17 5.95
N ALA A 425 -7.41 26.10 5.36
CA ALA A 425 -6.98 24.91 6.09
C ALA A 425 -5.76 25.20 6.99
N LEU A 426 -4.74 25.90 6.49
CA LEU A 426 -3.58 26.31 7.30
C LEU A 426 -3.99 27.28 8.42
N ASP A 427 -4.88 28.23 8.14
CA ASP A 427 -5.41 29.15 9.15
C ASP A 427 -6.19 28.40 10.24
N HIS A 428 -6.98 27.41 9.87
CA HIS A 428 -7.67 26.52 10.82
C HIS A 428 -6.68 25.76 11.71
N ILE A 429 -5.60 25.23 11.13
CA ILE A 429 -4.53 24.53 11.87
C ILE A 429 -3.87 25.48 12.89
N PHE A 430 -3.50 26.68 12.46
CA PHE A 430 -2.86 27.68 13.33
C PHE A 430 -3.79 28.18 14.42
N HIS A 431 -5.08 28.34 14.12
CA HIS A 431 -6.09 28.69 15.12
C HIS A 431 -6.31 27.55 16.13
N THR A 432 -6.34 26.31 15.67
CA THR A 432 -6.57 25.12 16.51
C THR A 432 -5.38 24.82 17.41
N CYS A 433 -4.15 25.06 16.92
CA CYS A 433 -2.90 24.85 17.64
C CYS A 433 -2.00 26.12 17.64
N PRO A 434 -2.29 27.12 18.50
CA PRO A 434 -1.47 28.33 18.58
C PRO A 434 -0.02 28.08 19.03
N ASP A 435 0.22 27.01 19.79
CA ASP A 435 1.58 26.59 20.18
C ASP A 435 2.45 26.29 18.95
N LEU A 436 1.85 25.82 17.85
CA LEU A 436 2.59 25.59 16.60
C LEU A 436 3.10 26.92 16.02
N ILE A 437 2.33 28.01 16.12
CA ILE A 437 2.80 29.34 15.71
C ILE A 437 4.03 29.74 16.54
N GLN A 438 4.05 29.45 17.84
CA GLN A 438 5.20 29.70 18.69
C GLN A 438 6.42 28.89 18.24
N TYR A 439 6.25 27.61 17.90
CA TYR A 439 7.31 26.79 17.32
C TYR A 439 7.85 27.38 16.00
N LEU A 440 6.96 27.80 15.10
CA LEU A 440 7.30 28.33 13.77
C LEU A 440 8.03 29.68 13.81
N LYS A 441 8.04 30.39 14.95
CA LYS A 441 8.86 31.62 15.12
C LYS A 441 10.35 31.32 15.17
N SER A 442 10.74 30.10 15.55
CA SER A 442 12.14 29.71 15.78
C SER A 442 12.60 28.60 14.85
N TYR A 443 11.68 27.74 14.38
CA TYR A 443 12.00 26.54 13.62
C TYR A 443 11.20 26.46 12.34
N VAL A 444 11.75 25.77 11.33
CA VAL A 444 11.02 25.38 10.13
C VAL A 444 10.36 24.01 10.29
N ILE A 445 9.33 23.75 9.49
CA ILE A 445 8.61 22.48 9.45
C ILE A 445 8.57 21.95 8.00
N PRO A 446 9.13 20.76 7.72
CA PRO A 446 8.90 20.09 6.45
C PRO A 446 7.40 19.76 6.29
N ALA A 447 6.87 19.97 5.08
CA ALA A 447 5.49 19.67 4.73
C ALA A 447 5.46 18.86 3.42
N PRO A 448 5.67 17.52 3.48
CA PRO A 448 5.55 16.67 2.32
C PRO A 448 4.09 16.62 1.86
N GLY A 449 3.87 16.73 0.56
CA GLY A 449 2.54 16.63 -0.03
C GLY A 449 2.60 16.31 -1.51
N ASP A 450 1.52 15.76 -2.03
CA ASP A 450 1.34 15.50 -3.44
C ASP A 450 0.97 16.79 -4.21
N TRP A 451 0.65 16.65 -5.49
CA TRP A 451 -0.05 17.71 -6.22
C TRP A 451 -1.55 17.51 -6.03
N PRO A 452 -2.32 18.46 -5.45
CA PRO A 452 -2.03 19.90 -5.44
C PRO A 452 -1.52 20.47 -4.11
N THR A 453 -1.44 19.69 -3.03
CA THR A 453 -1.02 20.13 -1.69
C THR A 453 0.29 20.93 -1.72
N TRP A 454 1.34 20.33 -2.26
CA TRP A 454 2.67 20.93 -2.39
C TRP A 454 2.62 22.25 -3.18
N TYR A 455 1.87 22.27 -4.29
CA TYR A 455 1.81 23.44 -5.16
C TYR A 455 1.11 24.62 -4.50
N TYR A 456 -0.04 24.38 -3.85
CA TYR A 456 -0.79 25.46 -3.22
C TYR A 456 -0.09 26.00 -1.97
N GLN A 457 0.60 25.16 -1.19
CA GLN A 457 1.46 25.65 -0.10
C GLN A 457 2.58 26.55 -0.63
N LYS A 458 3.28 26.14 -1.70
CA LYS A 458 4.26 27.00 -2.37
C LYS A 458 3.66 28.30 -2.89
N LYS A 459 2.46 28.23 -3.48
CA LYS A 459 1.76 29.40 -4.01
C LYS A 459 1.37 30.38 -2.89
N ILE A 460 0.96 29.89 -1.72
CA ILE A 460 0.70 30.71 -0.53
C ILE A 460 1.99 31.42 -0.08
N ILE A 461 3.11 30.69 0.00
CA ILE A 461 4.43 31.25 0.39
C ILE A 461 4.92 32.30 -0.60
N ALA A 462 4.73 32.06 -1.90
CA ALA A 462 5.12 32.96 -2.97
C ALA A 462 4.36 34.30 -2.95
N GLN A 463 3.10 34.26 -2.52
CA GLN A 463 2.19 35.41 -2.47
C GLN A 463 2.07 36.05 -1.07
N GLU A 464 2.87 35.59 -0.11
CA GLU A 464 2.85 36.12 1.26
C GLU A 464 3.74 37.36 1.40
N ASN A 465 3.10 38.48 1.75
CA ASN A 465 3.71 39.79 1.87
C ASN A 465 4.23 40.06 3.30
N SER A 466 3.70 39.39 4.31
CA SER A 466 4.12 39.59 5.71
C SER A 466 5.37 38.78 6.03
N SER A 467 6.48 39.47 6.31
CA SER A 467 7.77 38.86 6.68
C SER A 467 7.74 38.03 7.96
N ASN A 468 6.71 38.21 8.80
CA ASN A 468 6.51 37.46 10.06
C ASN A 468 5.40 36.41 9.96
N SER A 469 4.91 36.13 8.75
CA SER A 469 3.85 35.15 8.54
C SER A 469 4.32 33.72 8.88
N PRO A 470 3.53 32.92 9.61
CA PRO A 470 3.88 31.54 9.94
C PRO A 470 4.03 30.64 8.71
N TYR A 471 3.39 30.98 7.57
CA TYR A 471 3.55 30.19 6.35
C TYR A 471 5.01 30.15 5.86
N LEU A 472 5.82 31.18 6.15
CA LEU A 472 7.21 31.25 5.69
C LEU A 472 8.11 30.20 6.34
N SER A 473 7.69 29.64 7.48
CA SER A 473 8.40 28.57 8.18
C SER A 473 8.02 27.16 7.68
N LEU A 474 6.97 27.03 6.85
CA LEU A 474 6.66 25.78 6.16
C LEU A 474 7.67 25.56 5.02
N ILE A 475 8.18 24.35 4.87
CA ILE A 475 9.03 23.94 3.74
C ILE A 475 8.27 22.86 2.95
N PRO A 476 7.54 23.24 1.87
CA PRO A 476 6.83 22.26 1.05
C PRO A 476 7.80 21.31 0.36
N GLU A 477 7.59 20.01 0.54
CA GLU A 477 8.42 18.95 -0.01
C GLU A 477 7.57 18.08 -0.96
N GLN A 478 8.14 17.67 -2.10
CA GLN A 478 7.43 16.83 -3.05
C GLN A 478 7.23 15.44 -2.45
N GLY A 479 5.97 15.00 -2.33
CA GLY A 479 5.58 13.72 -1.74
C GLY A 479 6.19 12.51 -2.47
N PRO A 480 7.19 11.82 -1.90
CA PRO A 480 7.88 10.71 -2.56
C PRO A 480 6.97 9.50 -2.77
N LEU A 481 5.98 9.28 -1.91
CA LEU A 481 5.05 8.16 -2.04
C LEU A 481 4.16 8.36 -3.26
N HIS A 482 3.56 9.55 -3.40
CA HIS A 482 2.69 9.86 -4.53
C HIS A 482 3.44 9.94 -5.86
N VAL A 483 4.70 10.42 -5.88
CA VAL A 483 5.57 10.31 -7.06
C VAL A 483 5.69 8.84 -7.49
N SER A 484 5.91 7.93 -6.53
CA SER A 484 6.02 6.50 -6.81
C SER A 484 4.72 5.89 -7.32
N LEU A 485 3.61 6.12 -6.62
CA LEU A 485 2.31 5.54 -6.98
C LEU A 485 1.86 6.02 -8.37
N ASN A 486 1.95 7.32 -8.63
CA ASN A 486 1.58 7.89 -9.92
C ASN A 486 2.47 7.41 -11.05
N ALA A 487 3.78 7.31 -10.82
CA ALA A 487 4.68 6.75 -11.82
C ALA A 487 4.33 5.28 -12.13
N GLN A 488 4.05 4.47 -11.12
CA GLN A 488 3.68 3.06 -11.32
C GLN A 488 2.37 2.92 -12.12
N GLU A 489 1.38 3.77 -11.87
CA GLU A 489 0.16 3.81 -12.68
C GLU A 489 0.43 4.28 -14.12
N ASP A 490 1.21 5.34 -14.30
CA ASP A 490 1.61 5.86 -15.62
C ASP A 490 2.33 4.79 -16.45
N VAL A 491 3.19 3.97 -15.82
CA VAL A 491 3.86 2.85 -16.50
C VAL A 491 2.82 1.89 -17.10
N ILE A 492 1.81 1.48 -16.33
CA ILE A 492 0.80 0.55 -16.85
C ILE A 492 -0.06 1.22 -17.94
N GLN A 493 -0.37 2.51 -17.80
CA GLN A 493 -1.21 3.24 -18.77
C GLN A 493 -0.48 3.54 -20.08
N ILE A 494 0.75 4.03 -20.03
CA ILE A 494 1.54 4.42 -21.21
C ILE A 494 1.96 3.17 -22.00
N TYR A 495 2.36 2.10 -21.29
CA TYR A 495 2.83 0.86 -21.89
C TYR A 495 1.74 -0.23 -21.89
N GLN A 496 0.47 0.17 -21.95
CA GLN A 496 -0.67 -0.75 -21.95
C GLN A 496 -0.56 -1.82 -23.04
N PHE A 497 -0.02 -1.48 -24.22
CA PHE A 497 0.20 -2.43 -25.33
C PHE A 497 1.07 -3.64 -24.94
N PHE A 498 2.00 -3.43 -24.01
CA PHE A 498 2.91 -4.43 -23.49
C PHE A 498 2.29 -5.16 -22.29
N PHE A 499 1.83 -4.43 -21.27
CA PHE A 499 1.31 -5.01 -20.03
C PHE A 499 0.00 -5.78 -20.21
N TYR A 500 -0.88 -5.36 -21.11
CA TYR A 500 -2.12 -6.08 -21.39
C TYR A 500 -1.84 -7.47 -21.95
N LYS A 501 -0.91 -7.58 -22.91
CA LYS A 501 -0.52 -8.87 -23.51
C LYS A 501 0.20 -9.76 -22.51
N LEU A 502 1.14 -9.21 -21.74
CA LEU A 502 1.85 -9.94 -20.68
C LEU A 502 0.88 -10.49 -19.62
N TYR A 503 -0.05 -9.66 -19.13
CA TYR A 503 -1.02 -10.09 -18.14
C TYR A 503 -1.93 -11.20 -18.67
N LYS A 504 -2.41 -11.07 -19.91
CA LYS A 504 -3.24 -12.07 -20.57
C LYS A 504 -2.50 -13.41 -20.73
N ASP A 505 -1.21 -13.37 -21.06
CA ASP A 505 -0.38 -14.56 -21.21
C ASP A 505 -0.14 -15.27 -19.87
N ILE A 506 0.23 -14.52 -18.82
CA ILE A 506 0.56 -15.10 -17.51
C ILE A 506 -0.70 -15.63 -16.77
N PHE A 507 -1.79 -14.87 -16.81
CA PHE A 507 -2.98 -15.12 -15.97
C PHE A 507 -4.20 -15.64 -16.73
N ALA A 508 -4.17 -15.66 -18.07
CA ALA A 508 -5.31 -16.04 -18.92
C ALA A 508 -6.60 -15.20 -18.69
N VAL A 509 -6.45 -13.99 -18.16
CA VAL A 509 -7.55 -13.03 -17.90
C VAL A 509 -7.19 -11.67 -18.50
N GLU A 510 -8.19 -10.87 -18.87
CA GLU A 510 -7.95 -9.52 -19.38
C GLU A 510 -7.53 -8.55 -18.28
N LEU A 511 -6.53 -7.72 -18.56
CA LEU A 511 -6.12 -6.66 -17.64
C LEU A 511 -7.21 -5.57 -17.57
N PRO A 512 -7.75 -5.25 -16.39
CA PRO A 512 -8.71 -4.15 -16.26
C PRO A 512 -8.12 -2.82 -16.73
N LYS A 513 -8.95 -1.95 -17.32
CA LYS A 513 -8.51 -0.61 -17.77
C LYS A 513 -7.92 0.25 -16.64
N LYS A 514 -8.41 0.07 -15.42
CA LYS A 514 -7.90 0.70 -14.20
C LYS A 514 -7.57 -0.41 -13.19
N PRO A 515 -6.37 -1.01 -13.28
CA PRO A 515 -5.97 -2.07 -12.36
C PRO A 515 -5.85 -1.50 -10.94
N LYS A 516 -6.19 -2.31 -9.94
CA LYS A 516 -6.01 -1.94 -8.54
C LYS A 516 -4.51 -1.84 -8.21
N PRO A 517 -4.09 -1.03 -7.21
CA PRO A 517 -2.68 -0.86 -6.87
C PRO A 517 -1.90 -2.16 -6.67
N PHE A 518 -2.49 -3.18 -6.03
CA PHE A 518 -1.82 -4.47 -5.85
C PHE A 518 -1.55 -5.20 -7.18
N ARG A 519 -2.42 -5.03 -8.20
CA ARG A 519 -2.22 -5.62 -9.54
C ARG A 519 -1.12 -4.88 -10.30
N VAL A 520 -1.07 -3.55 -10.16
CA VAL A 520 0.03 -2.72 -10.70
C VAL A 520 1.36 -3.20 -10.12
N GLN A 521 1.44 -3.34 -8.79
CA GLN A 521 2.64 -3.81 -8.12
C GLN A 521 3.04 -5.23 -8.55
N LEU A 522 2.08 -6.16 -8.64
CA LEU A 522 2.32 -7.52 -9.12
C LEU A 522 2.91 -7.53 -10.53
N LEU A 523 2.37 -6.73 -11.46
CA LEU A 523 2.88 -6.62 -12.82
C LEU A 523 4.31 -6.10 -12.89
N LEU A 524 4.62 -5.03 -12.14
CA LEU A 524 5.97 -4.48 -12.08
C LEU A 524 6.97 -5.49 -11.53
N MET A 525 6.61 -6.21 -10.45
CA MET A 525 7.43 -7.28 -9.88
C MET A 525 7.65 -8.42 -10.88
N SER A 526 6.57 -8.86 -11.54
CA SER A 526 6.62 -9.94 -12.53
C SER A 526 7.57 -9.62 -13.67
N VAL A 527 7.45 -8.41 -14.23
CA VAL A 527 8.29 -7.95 -15.35
C VAL A 527 9.73 -7.72 -14.92
N LEU A 528 9.96 -7.10 -13.76
CA LEU A 528 11.32 -6.87 -13.26
C LEU A 528 12.05 -8.20 -13.03
N PHE A 529 11.43 -9.16 -12.34
CA PHE A 529 12.07 -10.44 -12.08
C PHE A 529 12.22 -11.29 -13.33
N GLY A 530 11.21 -11.30 -14.21
CA GLY A 530 11.33 -11.98 -15.49
C GLY A 530 12.46 -11.39 -16.35
N TRP A 531 12.62 -10.07 -16.33
CA TRP A 531 13.72 -9.40 -17.01
C TRP A 531 15.07 -9.80 -16.44
N LEU A 532 15.24 -9.76 -15.12
CA LEU A 532 16.49 -10.15 -14.45
C LEU A 532 16.97 -11.57 -14.82
N MET A 533 16.04 -12.49 -15.12
CA MET A 533 16.38 -13.86 -15.50
C MET A 533 17.01 -14.00 -16.88
N ILE A 534 16.70 -13.10 -17.83
CA ILE A 534 17.14 -13.19 -19.23
C ILE A 534 18.00 -12.01 -19.68
N ARG A 535 18.06 -10.94 -18.86
CA ARG A 535 18.65 -9.63 -19.18
C ARG A 535 20.00 -9.73 -19.85
N ASP A 536 20.97 -10.38 -19.21
CA ASP A 536 22.36 -10.37 -19.69
C ASP A 536 22.51 -11.06 -21.04
N LYS A 537 21.75 -12.14 -21.28
CA LYS A 537 21.76 -12.87 -22.55
C LYS A 537 21.13 -12.04 -23.67
N ILE A 538 20.02 -11.36 -23.39
CA ILE A 538 19.37 -10.45 -24.35
C ILE A 538 20.26 -9.25 -24.67
N ILE A 539 20.82 -8.57 -23.66
CA ILE A 539 21.71 -7.43 -23.88
C ILE A 539 22.92 -7.84 -24.71
N ARG A 540 23.54 -9.00 -24.44
CA ARG A 540 24.65 -9.51 -25.26
C ARG A 540 24.24 -9.83 -26.70
N LYS A 541 23.05 -10.41 -26.91
CA LYS A 541 22.58 -10.82 -28.24
C LYS A 541 22.21 -9.63 -29.12
N PHE A 542 21.56 -8.63 -28.55
CA PHE A 542 21.11 -7.45 -29.28
C PHE A 542 22.15 -6.32 -29.32
N ASP A 543 23.00 -6.23 -28.31
CA ASP A 543 24.12 -5.28 -28.19
C ASP A 543 23.73 -3.84 -28.58
N LEU A 544 24.25 -3.33 -29.70
CA LEU A 544 24.03 -1.97 -30.18
C LEU A 544 22.85 -1.84 -31.16
N CYS A 545 21.99 -2.85 -31.31
CA CYS A 545 20.78 -2.80 -32.14
C CYS A 545 19.91 -1.56 -31.85
N LYS A 546 19.62 -0.75 -32.88
CA LYS A 546 18.85 0.50 -32.76
C LYS A 546 17.40 0.38 -33.23
N ASP A 547 16.92 -0.83 -33.51
CA ASP A 547 15.54 -1.05 -33.94
C ASP A 547 14.54 -0.43 -32.96
N ILE A 548 13.55 0.28 -33.49
CA ILE A 548 12.57 1.05 -32.71
C ILE A 548 11.83 0.16 -31.69
N GLU A 549 11.50 -1.07 -32.07
CA GLU A 549 10.75 -1.97 -31.21
C GLU A 549 11.65 -2.55 -30.11
N TYR A 550 12.87 -2.96 -30.44
CA TYR A 550 13.86 -3.37 -29.45
C TYR A 550 14.15 -2.25 -28.44
N THR A 551 14.40 -1.03 -28.92
CA THR A 551 14.70 0.11 -28.05
C THR A 551 13.52 0.50 -27.17
N CYS A 552 12.29 0.40 -27.67
CA CYS A 552 11.07 0.59 -26.87
C CYS A 552 10.98 -0.43 -25.73
N ILE A 553 11.11 -1.73 -26.03
CA ILE A 553 10.99 -2.77 -25.01
C ILE A 553 12.15 -2.70 -24.01
N LEU A 554 13.39 -2.50 -24.47
CA LEU A 554 14.52 -2.34 -23.57
C LEU A 554 14.35 -1.12 -22.65
N HIS A 555 13.78 -0.02 -23.14
CA HIS A 555 13.48 1.13 -22.30
C HIS A 555 12.46 0.82 -21.21
N ILE A 556 11.41 0.05 -21.52
CA ILE A 556 10.45 -0.41 -20.50
C ILE A 556 11.17 -1.22 -19.42
N LEU A 557 12.00 -2.19 -19.83
CA LEU A 557 12.58 -3.19 -18.93
C LEU A 557 13.79 -2.69 -18.14
N ASP A 558 14.64 -1.87 -18.76
CA ASP A 558 15.95 -1.50 -18.20
C ASP A 558 16.00 -0.08 -17.63
N GLU A 559 15.03 0.77 -17.98
CA GLU A 559 14.89 2.13 -17.47
C GLU A 559 13.61 2.29 -16.64
N VAL A 560 12.44 2.07 -17.24
CA VAL A 560 11.16 2.55 -16.70
C VAL A 560 10.62 1.72 -15.53
N VAL A 561 10.40 0.42 -15.74
CA VAL A 561 9.94 -0.52 -14.70
C VAL A 561 10.83 -0.49 -13.46
N PRO A 562 12.17 -0.60 -13.59
CA PRO A 562 13.05 -0.58 -12.43
C PRO A 562 13.05 0.78 -11.72
N LEU A 563 12.96 1.89 -12.47
CA LEU A 563 12.85 3.22 -11.87
C LEU A 563 11.56 3.33 -11.02
N ALA A 564 10.42 2.92 -11.57
CA ALA A 564 9.13 2.94 -10.86
C ALA A 564 9.07 1.96 -9.67
N PHE A 565 9.75 0.81 -9.77
CA PHE A 565 9.78 -0.20 -8.71
C PHE A 565 10.67 0.20 -7.53
N PHE A 566 11.91 0.62 -7.81
CA PHE A 566 12.90 0.87 -6.75
C PHE A 566 12.73 2.21 -6.05
N HIS A 567 12.07 3.19 -6.68
CA HIS A 567 11.99 4.57 -6.19
C HIS A 567 11.65 4.68 -4.70
N TYR A 568 10.44 4.32 -4.29
CA TYR A 568 10.05 4.48 -2.89
C TYR A 568 10.69 3.41 -1.99
N ALA A 569 10.50 2.14 -2.35
CA ALA A 569 10.79 0.99 -1.49
C ALA A 569 12.29 0.74 -1.27
N ALA A 570 13.17 1.26 -2.15
CA ALA A 570 14.61 1.03 -2.07
C ALA A 570 15.44 2.32 -2.09
N ILE A 571 15.10 3.30 -2.91
CA ILE A 571 15.91 4.52 -3.03
C ILE A 571 15.55 5.54 -1.95
N PHE A 572 14.27 5.91 -1.85
CA PHE A 572 13.80 6.85 -0.84
C PHE A 572 13.94 6.24 0.56
N GLU A 573 13.35 5.07 0.79
CA GLU A 573 13.52 4.34 2.06
C GLU A 573 14.98 3.94 2.32
N GLY A 574 15.81 3.82 1.29
CA GLY A 574 17.25 3.59 1.42
C GLY A 574 17.97 4.72 2.14
N GLY A 575 17.47 5.96 2.05
CA GLY A 575 17.95 7.09 2.82
C GLY A 575 19.16 7.82 2.24
N ASN A 576 19.66 7.39 1.07
CA ASN A 576 20.77 8.04 0.39
C ASN A 576 20.28 9.26 -0.42
N LEU A 577 20.51 10.47 0.10
CA LEU A 577 20.04 11.70 -0.55
C LEU A 577 20.65 11.90 -1.95
N GLN A 578 21.91 11.51 -2.17
CA GLN A 578 22.55 11.62 -3.47
C GLN A 578 21.87 10.67 -4.48
N MET A 579 21.77 9.39 -4.16
CA MET A 579 21.12 8.39 -5.01
C MET A 579 19.66 8.75 -5.29
N TYR A 580 18.95 9.30 -4.30
CA TYR A 580 17.61 9.84 -4.47
C TYR A 580 17.58 11.01 -5.46
N SER A 581 18.50 11.98 -5.34
CA SER A 581 18.57 13.11 -6.27
C SER A 581 18.86 12.67 -7.71
N GLU A 582 19.74 11.69 -7.90
CA GLU A 582 20.10 11.12 -9.21
C GLU A 582 18.91 10.36 -9.82
N THR A 583 18.17 9.62 -8.99
CA THR A 583 16.93 8.93 -9.38
C THR A 583 15.84 9.94 -9.76
N MET A 584 15.70 11.03 -9.00
CA MET A 584 14.71 12.08 -9.29
C MET A 584 15.05 12.88 -10.54
N PHE A 585 16.34 13.00 -10.91
CA PHE A 585 16.71 13.51 -12.23
C PHE A 585 16.21 12.61 -13.36
N ARG A 586 16.29 11.27 -13.21
CA ARG A 586 15.73 10.33 -14.20
C ARG A 586 14.21 10.45 -14.28
N PHE A 587 13.52 10.60 -13.14
CA PHE A 587 12.09 10.92 -13.15
C PHE A 587 11.77 12.23 -13.84
N LEU A 588 12.56 13.29 -13.65
CA LEU A 588 12.38 14.56 -14.38
C LEU A 588 12.43 14.33 -15.90
N VAL A 589 13.43 13.59 -16.38
CA VAL A 589 13.54 13.24 -17.80
C VAL A 589 12.33 12.44 -18.26
N LEU A 590 11.91 11.45 -17.48
CA LEU A 590 10.77 10.58 -17.80
C LEU A 590 9.44 11.35 -17.83
N PHE A 591 9.19 12.23 -16.85
CA PHE A 591 8.00 13.09 -16.81
C PHE A 591 7.97 14.09 -17.97
N ILE A 592 9.14 14.59 -18.42
CA ILE A 592 9.24 15.39 -19.64
C ILE A 592 8.88 14.55 -20.87
N VAL A 593 9.37 13.32 -20.99
CA VAL A 593 9.06 12.42 -22.11
C VAL A 593 7.57 12.07 -22.14
N TRP A 594 6.99 11.78 -20.97
CA TRP A 594 5.58 11.46 -20.78
C TRP A 594 4.64 12.66 -20.87
N ASP A 595 5.16 13.88 -20.97
CA ASP A 595 4.40 15.13 -20.88
C ASP A 595 3.50 15.19 -19.63
N ARG A 596 4.02 14.76 -18.46
CA ARG A 596 3.32 14.82 -17.17
C ARG A 596 3.49 16.21 -16.54
N THR A 597 2.61 17.13 -16.92
CA THR A 597 2.69 18.59 -16.71
C THR A 597 2.75 19.10 -15.26
N HIS A 598 2.37 18.26 -14.28
CA HIS A 598 2.49 18.60 -12.85
C HIS A 598 3.79 18.05 -12.27
N TYR A 599 4.17 16.84 -12.67
CA TYR A 599 5.34 16.13 -12.17
C TYR A 599 6.65 16.58 -12.79
N ASP A 600 6.65 17.05 -14.04
CA ASP A 600 7.82 17.67 -14.66
C ASP A 600 8.25 18.96 -13.93
N LYS A 601 7.29 19.83 -13.57
CA LYS A 601 7.52 21.06 -12.82
C LYS A 601 7.86 20.81 -11.35
N SER A 602 7.10 19.95 -10.67
CA SER A 602 7.34 19.69 -9.25
C SER A 602 8.69 19.02 -9.01
N THR A 603 9.08 18.07 -9.85
CA THR A 603 10.39 17.41 -9.76
C THR A 603 11.54 18.39 -10.07
N LEU A 604 11.39 19.23 -11.11
CA LEU A 604 12.39 20.27 -11.41
C LEU A 604 12.53 21.27 -10.26
N SER A 605 11.41 21.65 -9.64
CA SER A 605 11.41 22.52 -8.47
C SER A 605 12.09 21.87 -7.29
N MET A 606 11.77 20.62 -6.98
CA MET A 606 12.38 19.89 -5.87
C MET A 606 13.91 19.82 -6.03
N LEU A 607 14.41 19.49 -7.23
CA LEU A 607 15.85 19.48 -7.50
C LEU A 607 16.48 20.88 -7.39
N SER A 608 15.78 21.94 -7.80
CA SER A 608 16.22 23.33 -7.63
C SER A 608 16.28 23.73 -6.16
N ASP A 609 15.28 23.34 -5.37
CA ASP A 609 15.20 23.60 -3.94
C ASP A 609 16.31 22.87 -3.19
N LEU A 610 16.63 21.63 -3.57
CA LEU A 610 17.72 20.86 -2.97
C LEU A 610 19.09 21.56 -3.15
N ILE A 611 19.35 22.12 -4.32
CA ILE A 611 20.57 22.92 -4.57
C ILE A 611 20.55 24.21 -3.74
N HIS A 612 19.41 24.91 -3.68
CA HIS A 612 19.27 26.11 -2.85
C HIS A 612 19.53 25.81 -1.37
N GLN A 613 18.93 24.74 -0.83
CA GLN A 613 19.11 24.30 0.55
C GLN A 613 20.57 23.98 0.83
N LYS A 614 21.26 23.27 -0.08
CA LYS A 614 22.69 22.96 0.06
C LYS A 614 23.57 24.21 0.18
N LEU A 615 23.25 25.26 -0.56
CA LEU A 615 24.05 26.49 -0.61
C LEU A 615 23.67 27.52 0.45
N ASN A 616 22.37 27.65 0.76
CA ASN A 616 21.83 28.78 1.51
C ASN A 616 21.14 28.38 2.82
N PHE A 617 20.80 27.11 3.01
CA PHE A 617 20.13 26.60 4.21
C PHE A 617 20.72 25.26 4.68
N LYS A 618 22.03 25.28 4.96
CA LYS A 618 22.84 24.07 5.22
C LYS A 618 22.27 23.16 6.31
N LYS A 619 21.74 23.72 7.41
CA LYS A 619 21.15 22.93 8.51
C LYS A 619 19.98 22.06 8.05
N TYR A 620 19.15 22.56 7.13
CA TYR A 620 18.05 21.80 6.56
C TYR A 620 18.54 20.72 5.59
N TYR A 621 19.56 21.03 4.77
CA TYR A 621 20.20 20.06 3.88
C TYR A 621 20.87 18.91 4.67
N GLU A 622 21.61 19.22 5.72
CA GLU A 622 22.25 18.24 6.62
C GLU A 622 21.21 17.35 7.33
N MET A 623 20.03 17.90 7.65
CA MET A 623 18.91 17.10 8.16
C MET A 623 18.41 16.11 7.09
N LYS A 624 18.23 16.53 5.82
CA LYS A 624 17.85 15.63 4.73
C LYS A 624 18.89 14.55 4.47
N GLU A 625 20.18 14.89 4.55
CA GLU A 625 21.26 13.91 4.40
C GLU A 625 21.21 12.79 5.44
N ARG A 626 20.60 13.04 6.61
CA ARG A 626 20.51 12.06 7.72
C ARG A 626 19.13 11.44 7.89
N PHE A 627 18.06 12.15 7.53
CA PHE A 627 16.69 11.82 7.92
C PHE A 627 15.65 12.08 6.83
N MET A 628 16.04 12.19 5.55
CA MET A 628 15.12 12.38 4.42
C MET A 628 13.91 11.43 4.45
N THR A 629 14.09 10.19 4.89
CA THR A 629 13.02 9.19 4.98
C THR A 629 11.86 9.60 5.87
N LEU A 630 12.06 10.53 6.82
CA LEU A 630 11.01 11.05 7.70
C LEU A 630 10.10 12.07 6.99
N ILE A 631 10.57 12.65 5.88
CA ILE A 631 9.85 13.68 5.12
C ILE A 631 8.99 12.99 4.07
N THR A 632 7.93 12.33 4.52
CA THR A 632 6.96 11.66 3.65
C THR A 632 5.56 11.72 4.22
N GLU A 633 4.61 11.71 3.32
CA GLU A 633 3.18 11.71 3.52
C GLU A 633 2.60 10.34 3.91
N VAL A 634 3.37 9.25 3.90
CA VAL A 634 2.84 7.88 4.14
C VAL A 634 2.02 7.74 5.43
N LYS A 635 2.32 8.52 6.47
CA LYS A 635 1.57 8.47 7.73
C LYS A 635 0.16 9.05 7.61
N VAL A 636 -0.06 10.04 6.74
CA VAL A 636 -1.41 10.54 6.46
C VAL A 636 -2.23 9.47 5.73
N GLU A 637 -1.60 8.69 4.84
CA GLU A 637 -2.25 7.57 4.16
C GLU A 637 -2.56 6.38 5.09
N ILE A 638 -1.66 6.09 6.03
CA ILE A 638 -1.92 5.11 7.10
C ILE A 638 -3.09 5.59 7.97
N TRP A 639 -3.12 6.88 8.32
CA TRP A 639 -4.21 7.51 9.05
C TRP A 639 -5.53 7.42 8.29
N HIS A 640 -5.56 7.77 7.00
CA HIS A 640 -6.73 7.65 6.14
C HIS A 640 -7.24 6.21 6.08
N SER A 641 -6.35 5.23 5.97
CA SER A 641 -6.70 3.81 5.98
C SER A 641 -7.33 3.38 7.30
N LEU A 642 -6.75 3.82 8.43
CA LEU A 642 -7.30 3.57 9.76
C LEU A 642 -8.67 4.22 9.93
N LEU A 643 -8.80 5.50 9.60
CA LEU A 643 -10.06 6.25 9.71
C LEU A 643 -11.15 5.62 8.83
N ARG A 644 -10.82 5.29 7.58
CA ARG A 644 -11.73 4.63 6.62
C ARG A 644 -12.26 3.29 7.14
N SER A 645 -11.42 2.52 7.84
CA SER A 645 -11.85 1.26 8.46
C SER A 645 -12.88 1.43 9.58
N ARG A 646 -12.99 2.65 10.14
CA ARG A 646 -13.83 2.97 11.29
C ARG A 646 -15.04 3.81 10.92
N VAL A 647 -15.07 4.53 9.80
CA VAL A 647 -16.23 5.33 9.34
C VAL A 647 -17.17 4.50 8.47
N GLN A 648 -18.43 4.94 8.35
CA GLN A 648 -19.40 4.33 7.45
C GLN A 648 -19.67 5.24 6.25
N PRO A 649 -20.10 4.69 5.11
CA PRO A 649 -20.45 5.43 3.90
C PRO A 649 -21.30 6.70 4.09
N HIS A 650 -22.26 6.65 5.02
CA HIS A 650 -23.26 7.69 5.25
C HIS A 650 -22.86 8.67 6.36
N HIS A 651 -21.69 8.52 6.96
CA HIS A 651 -21.22 9.42 8.01
C HIS A 651 -21.01 10.83 7.49
N LYS A 652 -21.56 11.81 8.21
CA LYS A 652 -21.35 13.24 7.96
C LYS A 652 -20.03 13.72 8.56
N ALA A 653 -19.62 14.94 8.19
CA ALA A 653 -18.38 15.56 8.65
C ALA A 653 -18.19 15.51 10.18
N GLN A 654 -19.21 15.88 10.94
CA GLN A 654 -19.16 15.85 12.41
C GLN A 654 -18.93 14.43 12.97
N GLU A 655 -19.52 13.40 12.36
CA GLU A 655 -19.35 12.01 12.80
C GLU A 655 -17.95 11.47 12.45
N ILE A 656 -17.38 11.91 11.34
CA ILE A 656 -16.01 11.60 10.93
C ILE A 656 -15.03 12.28 11.88
N HIS A 657 -15.20 13.59 12.12
CA HIS A 657 -14.44 14.37 13.10
C HIS A 657 -14.45 13.70 14.49
N GLU A 658 -15.63 13.34 15.00
CA GLU A 658 -15.75 12.67 16.30
C GLU A 658 -15.06 11.31 16.35
N LYS A 659 -15.05 10.56 15.24
CA LYS A 659 -14.33 9.28 15.15
C LYS A 659 -12.82 9.49 15.13
N ALA A 660 -12.33 10.46 14.35
CA ALA A 660 -10.92 10.83 14.30
C ALA A 660 -10.37 11.20 15.68
N HIS A 661 -11.02 12.13 16.39
CA HIS A 661 -10.62 12.54 17.75
C HIS A 661 -10.68 11.38 18.75
N PHE A 662 -11.64 10.47 18.60
CA PHE A 662 -11.69 9.28 19.46
C PHE A 662 -10.50 8.34 19.19
N LEU A 663 -10.20 8.05 17.92
CA LEU A 663 -9.10 7.16 17.54
C LEU A 663 -7.76 7.70 18.05
N MET A 664 -7.49 9.00 17.87
CA MET A 664 -6.22 9.60 18.28
C MET A 664 -6.11 9.80 19.79
N GLY A 665 -7.20 10.19 20.46
CA GLY A 665 -7.22 10.28 21.93
C GLY A 665 -7.15 8.92 22.63
N SER A 666 -7.41 7.82 21.92
CA SER A 666 -7.41 6.47 22.47
C SER A 666 -6.02 5.82 22.54
N GLU A 667 -4.97 6.56 22.94
CA GLU A 667 -3.62 5.99 23.15
C GLU A 667 -3.64 4.78 24.11
N SER A 668 -4.59 4.78 25.05
CA SER A 668 -4.88 3.65 25.95
C SER A 668 -5.71 2.50 25.35
N GLY A 669 -6.30 2.71 24.18
CA GLY A 669 -6.94 1.74 23.30
C GLY A 669 -5.93 1.01 22.40
N ARG A 670 -4.83 1.66 21.99
CA ARG A 670 -3.72 0.98 21.29
C ARG A 670 -3.07 -0.10 22.16
N ASN A 671 -2.77 0.19 23.44
CA ASN A 671 -2.29 -0.84 24.37
C ASN A 671 -3.29 -1.99 24.56
N PHE A 672 -4.60 -1.70 24.50
CA PHE A 672 -5.63 -2.73 24.55
C PHE A 672 -5.61 -3.59 23.27
N GLU A 673 -5.60 -2.95 22.09
CA GLU A 673 -5.52 -3.62 20.78
C GLU A 673 -4.24 -4.46 20.67
N ASP A 674 -3.07 -3.89 20.97
CA ASP A 674 -1.76 -4.57 20.92
C ASP A 674 -1.68 -5.78 21.87
N SER A 675 -2.32 -5.69 23.05
CA SER A 675 -2.24 -6.75 24.06
C SER A 675 -3.29 -7.84 23.91
N LEU A 676 -4.46 -7.52 23.34
CA LEU A 676 -5.66 -8.36 23.42
C LEU A 676 -6.36 -8.60 22.08
N THR A 677 -5.89 -8.00 20.99
CA THR A 677 -6.35 -8.31 19.64
C THR A 677 -5.23 -8.97 18.85
N ARG A 678 -5.59 -9.92 17.96
CA ARG A 678 -4.60 -10.50 17.06
C ARG A 678 -4.34 -9.52 15.93
N PRO A 679 -3.08 -9.13 15.65
CA PRO A 679 -2.79 -8.26 14.53
C PRO A 679 -3.26 -8.94 13.23
N TYR A 680 -4.15 -8.28 12.50
CA TYR A 680 -4.51 -8.69 11.15
C TYR A 680 -3.37 -8.28 10.20
N SER A 681 -2.50 -9.22 9.84
CA SER A 681 -1.38 -8.95 8.95
C SER A 681 -1.81 -9.00 7.48
N ARG A 682 -2.35 -7.89 6.96
CA ARG A 682 -2.57 -7.71 5.50
C ARG A 682 -1.21 -7.52 4.82
N GLY A 683 -0.95 -8.22 3.71
CA GLY A 683 0.28 -8.01 2.90
C GLY A 683 1.58 -8.57 3.51
N ALA A 684 1.50 -9.48 4.49
CA ALA A 684 2.66 -10.15 5.09
C ALA A 684 2.82 -11.61 4.63
N SER A 685 2.23 -11.99 3.49
CA SER A 685 2.52 -13.28 2.89
C SER A 685 3.78 -13.17 2.04
N ASP A 686 4.83 -13.92 2.38
CA ASP A 686 5.97 -14.19 1.50
C ASP A 686 5.50 -15.10 0.35
N LYS A 687 4.64 -14.57 -0.53
CA LYS A 687 4.21 -15.28 -1.72
C LYS A 687 5.41 -15.47 -2.62
N ASP A 688 5.75 -16.72 -2.88
CA ASP A 688 6.78 -17.10 -3.84
C ASP A 688 6.33 -16.69 -5.26
N LEU A 689 6.94 -15.62 -5.77
CA LEU A 689 6.67 -15.11 -7.12
C LEU A 689 7.55 -15.77 -8.19
N THR A 690 8.35 -16.80 -7.87
CA THR A 690 9.26 -17.42 -8.84
C THR A 690 8.52 -17.98 -10.05
N LEU A 691 7.36 -18.61 -9.87
CA LEU A 691 6.56 -19.11 -11.01
C LEU A 691 6.07 -17.97 -11.91
N VAL A 692 5.61 -16.87 -11.31
CA VAL A 692 5.13 -15.69 -12.04
C VAL A 692 6.28 -15.03 -12.80
N ALA A 693 7.44 -14.89 -12.16
CA ALA A 693 8.66 -14.37 -12.77
C ALA A 693 9.14 -15.25 -13.94
N GLY A 694 9.09 -16.58 -13.77
CA GLY A 694 9.45 -17.54 -14.82
C GLY A 694 8.56 -17.41 -16.07
N LYS A 695 7.23 -17.37 -15.88
CA LYS A 695 6.29 -17.12 -17.00
C LYS A 695 6.53 -15.76 -17.67
N ALA A 696 6.78 -14.71 -16.88
CA ALA A 696 7.14 -13.42 -17.44
C ALA A 696 8.43 -13.49 -18.27
N ALA A 697 9.45 -14.24 -17.81
CA ALA A 697 10.70 -14.46 -18.55
C ALA A 697 10.48 -15.19 -19.89
N GLU A 698 9.63 -16.23 -19.92
CA GLU A 698 9.25 -16.94 -21.14
C GLU A 698 8.58 -16.00 -22.15
N TYR A 699 7.60 -15.21 -21.70
CA TYR A 699 6.92 -14.23 -22.54
C TYR A 699 7.88 -13.16 -23.08
N LEU A 700 8.78 -12.63 -22.23
CA LEU A 700 9.77 -11.65 -22.64
C LEU A 700 10.74 -12.22 -23.68
N LEU A 701 11.22 -13.45 -23.47
CA LEU A 701 12.06 -14.15 -24.45
C LEU A 701 11.35 -14.30 -25.79
N ALA A 702 10.07 -14.72 -25.78
CA ALA A 702 9.26 -14.84 -26.99
C ALA A 702 9.12 -13.51 -27.74
N ILE A 703 8.90 -12.39 -27.04
CA ILE A 703 8.90 -11.05 -27.65
C ILE A 703 10.23 -10.75 -28.33
N PHE A 704 11.36 -10.95 -27.63
CA PHE A 704 12.67 -10.62 -28.23
C PHE A 704 12.97 -11.47 -29.46
N LEU A 705 12.63 -12.77 -29.46
CA LEU A 705 12.75 -13.61 -30.65
C LEU A 705 11.89 -13.10 -31.81
N GLN A 706 10.68 -12.61 -31.51
CA GLN A 706 9.79 -12.04 -32.51
C GLN A 706 10.34 -10.71 -33.06
N ILE A 707 10.87 -9.85 -32.19
CA ILE A 707 11.53 -8.59 -32.58
C ILE A 707 12.72 -8.89 -33.49
N ALA A 708 13.57 -9.85 -33.13
CA ALA A 708 14.74 -10.22 -33.94
C ALA A 708 14.36 -10.64 -35.37
N LYS A 709 13.23 -11.34 -35.54
CA LYS A 709 12.69 -11.73 -36.87
C LYS A 709 12.06 -10.57 -37.64
N ASN A 710 11.78 -9.46 -36.99
CA ASN A 710 11.03 -8.31 -37.53
C ASN A 710 11.82 -7.00 -37.55
N ILE A 711 13.14 -7.05 -37.33
CA ILE A 711 14.02 -5.87 -37.36
C ILE A 711 13.81 -5.07 -38.65
N GLY A 712 13.69 -3.74 -38.52
CA GLY A 712 13.50 -2.81 -39.64
C GLY A 712 12.07 -2.75 -40.20
N LYS A 713 11.13 -3.56 -39.69
CA LYS A 713 9.71 -3.51 -40.10
C LYS A 713 8.91 -2.44 -39.34
N SER A 714 9.33 -2.08 -38.14
CA SER A 714 8.72 -1.02 -37.32
C SER A 714 9.14 0.36 -37.82
N LYS A 715 8.18 1.29 -37.94
CA LYS A 715 8.43 2.59 -38.62
C LYS A 715 7.66 3.74 -37.98
N GLU A 716 8.21 4.95 -38.14
CA GLU A 716 7.47 6.19 -37.89
C GLU A 716 6.29 6.29 -38.85
N VAL A 717 5.11 6.64 -38.34
CA VAL A 717 3.90 6.79 -39.14
C VAL A 717 3.92 8.16 -39.83
N PRO A 718 3.71 8.26 -41.16
CA PRO A 718 3.64 9.54 -41.85
C PRO A 718 2.59 10.48 -41.23
N GLN A 719 2.96 11.74 -40.98
CA GLN A 719 2.04 12.72 -40.42
C GLN A 719 1.00 13.15 -41.46
N THR A 720 -0.29 13.01 -41.14
CA THR A 720 -1.40 13.40 -42.02
C THR A 720 -2.09 14.73 -41.65
N SER A 721 -1.68 15.42 -40.58
CA SER A 721 -2.17 16.77 -40.23
C SER A 721 -1.35 17.44 -39.10
N ASN A 722 -1.66 18.72 -38.83
CA ASN A 722 -1.11 19.69 -37.83
C ASN A 722 -1.00 19.23 -36.35
N THR A 723 -1.00 17.93 -36.07
CA THR A 723 -0.90 17.38 -34.72
C THR A 723 0.53 17.42 -34.18
N LYS A 724 0.70 17.94 -32.96
CA LYS A 724 2.02 18.04 -32.28
C LYS A 724 2.64 16.69 -31.90
N LYS A 725 1.91 15.58 -31.99
CA LYS A 725 2.34 14.25 -31.50
C LYS A 725 2.83 13.36 -32.65
N LYS A 726 3.95 12.68 -32.45
CA LYS A 726 4.45 11.66 -33.37
C LYS A 726 3.97 10.27 -32.99
N TRP A 727 3.77 9.43 -34.00
CA TRP A 727 3.26 8.07 -33.87
C TRP A 727 4.21 7.09 -34.53
N PHE A 728 4.34 5.90 -33.93
CA PHE A 728 5.22 4.83 -34.37
C PHE A 728 4.41 3.54 -34.42
N PHE A 729 4.62 2.73 -35.47
CA PHE A 729 4.01 1.42 -35.60
C PHE A 729 5.01 0.35 -35.18
N LEU A 730 4.63 -0.46 -34.18
CA LEU A 730 5.41 -1.61 -33.71
C LEU A 730 4.89 -2.88 -34.39
N HIS A 731 5.74 -3.50 -35.22
CA HIS A 731 5.36 -4.61 -36.08
C HIS A 731 5.04 -5.89 -35.30
N SER A 732 5.82 -6.29 -34.29
CA SER A 732 5.49 -7.53 -33.56
C SER A 732 4.27 -7.36 -32.67
N PHE A 733 3.98 -6.12 -32.24
CA PHE A 733 2.79 -5.82 -31.45
C PHE A 733 1.54 -5.55 -32.29
N GLN A 734 1.70 -5.25 -33.58
CA GLN A 734 0.63 -4.79 -34.49
C GLN A 734 -0.14 -3.59 -33.93
N GLN A 735 0.59 -2.64 -33.33
CA GLN A 735 -0.01 -1.52 -32.61
C GLN A 735 0.72 -0.21 -32.87
N LYS A 736 -0.05 0.88 -32.93
CA LYS A 736 0.48 2.24 -32.97
C LYS A 736 0.70 2.75 -31.55
N ILE A 737 1.87 3.31 -31.30
CA ILE A 737 2.23 3.98 -30.04
C ILE A 737 2.60 5.43 -30.31
N ASN A 738 2.53 6.26 -29.28
CA ASN A 738 3.02 7.64 -29.34
C ASN A 738 4.48 7.71 -28.88
N ASP A 739 5.10 8.86 -29.11
CA ASP A 739 6.47 9.17 -28.67
C ASP A 739 6.69 9.12 -27.14
N LYS A 740 5.62 9.10 -26.31
CA LYS A 740 5.74 8.96 -24.84
C LYS A 740 6.18 7.56 -24.43
N ALA A 741 5.90 6.56 -25.25
CA ALA A 741 6.32 5.18 -25.01
C ALA A 741 7.74 4.89 -25.50
N LEU A 742 8.46 5.89 -26.01
CA LEU A 742 9.83 5.75 -26.52
C LEU A 742 10.85 6.48 -25.64
N PRO A 743 12.14 6.09 -25.71
CA PRO A 743 13.22 6.78 -25.03
C PRO A 743 13.32 8.28 -25.37
N LEU A 744 14.08 9.00 -24.54
CA LEU A 744 14.36 10.43 -24.74
C LEU A 744 14.87 10.78 -26.15
N ALA A 745 15.64 9.90 -26.81
CA ALA A 745 16.13 10.14 -28.17
C ALA A 745 15.02 10.35 -29.21
N TYR A 746 13.80 9.91 -28.94
CA TYR A 746 12.65 10.06 -29.84
C TYR A 746 11.76 11.27 -29.48
N LYS A 747 12.12 12.05 -28.45
CA LYS A 747 11.37 13.24 -28.03
C LYS A 747 11.84 14.50 -28.77
N GLY A 748 10.90 15.41 -29.07
CA GLY A 748 11.23 16.73 -29.64
C GLY A 748 11.60 16.73 -31.13
N LEU A 749 11.34 15.63 -31.85
CA LEU A 749 11.67 15.44 -33.28
C LEU A 749 10.82 16.28 -34.27
N GLN A 750 10.08 17.30 -33.80
CA GLN A 750 9.14 18.06 -34.64
C GLN A 750 9.83 18.93 -35.69
N LYS A 751 11.07 19.36 -35.45
CA LYS A 751 11.81 20.28 -36.34
C LYS A 751 12.98 19.62 -37.06
N ASP A 752 13.43 18.46 -36.59
CA ASP A 752 14.65 17.82 -37.07
C ASP A 752 14.60 16.31 -36.78
N CYS A 753 14.35 15.52 -37.83
CA CYS A 753 14.31 14.07 -37.75
C CYS A 753 15.70 13.42 -37.66
N SER A 754 16.79 14.15 -37.93
CA SER A 754 18.18 13.66 -37.77
C SER A 754 18.58 13.47 -36.30
N LYS A 755 17.69 13.84 -35.36
CA LYS A 755 17.91 13.73 -33.93
C LYS A 755 17.59 12.36 -33.35
N LYS A 756 16.90 11.46 -34.07
CA LYS A 756 16.66 10.08 -33.61
C LYS A 756 17.93 9.21 -33.81
N PRO A 757 18.05 8.08 -33.12
CA PRO A 757 19.13 7.12 -33.40
C PRO A 757 18.98 6.57 -34.82
N ASP A 758 20.08 6.47 -35.55
CA ASP A 758 20.07 5.92 -36.91
C ASP A 758 20.56 4.47 -36.91
N GLU A 759 19.71 3.57 -37.43
CA GLU A 759 19.95 2.12 -37.49
C GLU A 759 21.15 1.75 -38.37
N ASN A 760 21.52 2.60 -39.33
CA ASN A 760 22.60 2.32 -40.28
C ASN A 760 23.98 2.82 -39.82
N PHE A 761 24.05 3.65 -38.78
CA PHE A 761 25.32 4.22 -38.33
C PHE A 761 25.66 3.77 -36.92
N GLY A 762 26.93 3.45 -36.66
CA GLY A 762 27.40 3.19 -35.29
C GLY A 762 27.24 4.41 -34.38
N CYS A 763 27.80 5.55 -34.78
CA CYS A 763 27.78 6.80 -34.02
C CYS A 763 26.69 7.76 -34.52
N ASP A 764 25.83 8.23 -33.62
CA ASP A 764 24.73 9.16 -33.95
C ASP A 764 25.22 10.61 -34.19
N LEU A 765 26.53 10.88 -34.06
CA LEU A 765 27.14 12.17 -34.46
C LEU A 765 27.52 12.23 -35.95
N MET A 766 26.98 11.33 -36.79
CA MET A 766 27.10 11.28 -38.27
C MET A 766 28.15 12.21 -38.89
N GLU A 767 27.78 13.46 -39.21
CA GLU A 767 28.61 14.44 -39.93
C GLU A 767 29.70 15.12 -39.07
N ALA A 768 29.50 15.21 -37.76
CA ALA A 768 30.46 15.81 -36.82
C ALA A 768 31.47 14.79 -36.27
N CYS A 769 31.23 13.50 -36.50
CA CYS A 769 32.06 12.42 -36.01
C CYS A 769 33.30 12.25 -36.91
N GLN A 770 34.45 12.73 -36.44
CA GLN A 770 35.74 12.56 -37.14
C GLN A 770 36.42 11.20 -36.85
N CYS A 771 35.74 10.30 -36.14
CA CYS A 771 36.27 8.98 -35.83
C CYS A 771 36.18 8.08 -37.06
N THR A 772 37.33 7.74 -37.64
CA THR A 772 37.46 6.93 -38.85
C THR A 772 37.47 5.41 -38.61
N TYR A 773 37.69 4.94 -37.37
CA TYR A 773 37.72 3.50 -37.04
C TYR A 773 37.48 3.22 -35.54
N ILE A 774 36.96 2.03 -35.22
CA ILE A 774 36.86 1.50 -33.84
C ILE A 774 38.19 0.83 -33.48
N SER A 775 39.00 1.49 -32.65
CA SER A 775 40.15 0.89 -31.96
C SER A 775 39.78 0.53 -30.52
N SER A 776 40.68 -0.14 -29.78
CA SER A 776 40.51 -0.36 -28.33
C SER A 776 40.30 0.93 -27.53
N SER A 777 40.72 2.09 -28.07
CA SER A 777 40.56 3.43 -27.52
C SER A 777 39.34 4.21 -28.07
N ASN A 778 38.51 3.61 -28.91
CA ASN A 778 37.39 4.29 -29.58
C ASN A 778 36.12 3.43 -29.66
N LYS A 779 35.67 2.90 -28.51
CA LYS A 779 34.50 2.02 -28.41
C LYS A 779 33.19 2.79 -28.58
N LEU A 780 32.18 2.14 -29.14
CA LEU A 780 30.81 2.66 -29.18
C LEU A 780 30.09 2.38 -27.85
N LYS A 781 29.27 3.34 -27.42
CA LYS A 781 28.51 3.26 -26.18
C LYS A 781 27.09 3.79 -26.36
N ARG A 782 26.11 2.97 -25.98
CA ARG A 782 24.71 3.37 -25.86
C ARG A 782 24.49 4.14 -24.55
N LEU A 783 23.90 5.32 -24.65
CA LEU A 783 23.47 6.10 -23.50
C LEU A 783 22.05 5.74 -23.05
N ALA A 784 21.67 6.18 -21.84
CA ALA A 784 20.32 6.00 -21.31
C ALA A 784 19.22 6.66 -22.15
N CYS A 785 19.57 7.68 -22.94
CA CYS A 785 18.65 8.28 -23.90
C CYS A 785 18.43 7.42 -25.16
N PHE A 786 19.20 6.34 -25.34
CA PHE A 786 19.24 5.43 -26.49
C PHE A 786 19.99 5.93 -27.73
N HIS A 787 20.70 7.07 -27.63
CA HIS A 787 21.73 7.40 -28.61
C HIS A 787 23.00 6.58 -28.37
N VAL A 788 23.72 6.29 -29.45
CA VAL A 788 25.01 5.60 -29.45
C VAL A 788 26.09 6.54 -29.96
N PHE A 789 27.18 6.67 -29.23
CA PHE A 789 28.32 7.50 -29.62
C PHE A 789 29.64 6.77 -29.38
N HIS A 790 30.69 7.16 -30.08
CA HIS A 790 32.05 6.80 -29.68
C HIS A 790 32.38 7.42 -28.32
N GLU A 791 33.15 6.72 -27.49
CA GLU A 791 33.61 7.24 -26.19
C GLU A 791 34.35 8.58 -26.34
N LYS A 792 35.22 8.71 -27.35
CA LYS A 792 35.92 9.96 -27.67
C LYS A 792 34.95 11.10 -28.01
N CYS A 793 33.97 10.83 -28.88
CA CYS A 793 32.96 11.83 -29.23
C CYS A 793 32.11 12.26 -28.02
N LEU A 794 31.92 11.36 -27.05
CA LEU A 794 31.22 11.68 -25.81
C LEU A 794 32.10 12.52 -24.87
N GLU A 795 33.40 12.25 -24.78
CA GLU A 795 34.38 13.04 -24.01
C GLU A 795 34.46 14.49 -24.51
N GLU A 796 34.50 14.69 -25.82
CA GLU A 796 34.46 16.00 -26.47
C GLU A 796 33.18 16.79 -26.12
N ASN A 797 32.11 16.10 -25.71
CA ASN A 797 30.84 16.69 -25.28
C ASN A 797 30.65 16.66 -23.74
N GLU A 798 31.74 16.58 -22.98
CA GLU A 798 31.76 16.53 -21.51
C GLU A 798 30.96 15.35 -20.92
N GLY A 799 30.92 14.22 -21.60
CA GLY A 799 30.22 13.03 -21.12
C GLY A 799 28.70 13.03 -21.38
N ARG A 800 28.16 14.01 -22.12
CA ARG A 800 26.71 14.24 -22.28
C ARG A 800 26.23 13.96 -23.69
N CYS A 801 24.98 13.55 -23.85
CA CYS A 801 24.35 13.46 -25.17
C CYS A 801 24.13 14.87 -25.77
N PRO A 802 24.81 15.24 -26.87
CA PRO A 802 24.64 16.58 -27.47
C PRO A 802 23.24 16.80 -28.06
N LYS A 803 22.63 15.74 -28.61
CA LYS A 803 21.29 15.81 -29.21
C LYS A 803 20.19 16.06 -28.17
N CYS A 804 20.22 15.36 -27.04
CA CYS A 804 19.19 15.48 -26.00
C CYS A 804 19.40 16.69 -25.08
N THR A 805 20.66 17.10 -24.82
CA THR A 805 20.95 18.19 -23.86
C THR A 805 20.31 19.50 -24.30
N SER A 806 20.40 19.86 -25.59
CA SER A 806 19.80 21.09 -26.12
C SER A 806 18.27 21.12 -25.96
N PHE A 807 17.60 20.00 -26.23
CA PHE A 807 16.15 19.85 -26.06
C PHE A 807 15.76 20.04 -24.59
N LEU A 808 16.42 19.33 -23.68
CA LEU A 808 16.12 19.42 -22.25
C LEU A 808 16.37 20.82 -21.69
N MET A 809 17.45 21.51 -22.09
CA MET A 809 17.71 22.89 -21.68
C MET A 809 16.59 23.85 -22.10
N SER A 810 16.11 23.73 -23.35
CA SER A 810 14.98 24.53 -23.82
C SER A 810 13.70 24.21 -23.04
N LYS A 811 13.42 22.92 -22.81
CA LYS A 811 12.21 22.48 -22.11
C LYS A 811 12.21 22.89 -20.64
N THR A 812 13.31 22.72 -19.90
CA THR A 812 13.39 23.13 -18.49
C THR A 812 13.32 24.64 -18.33
N ALA A 813 13.86 25.42 -19.27
CA ALA A 813 13.67 26.88 -19.27
C ALA A 813 12.19 27.27 -19.39
N GLN A 814 11.43 26.59 -20.26
CA GLN A 814 9.98 26.78 -20.37
C GLN A 814 9.24 26.38 -19.09
N LEU A 815 9.59 25.24 -18.49
CA LEU A 815 9.00 24.77 -17.23
C LEU A 815 9.28 25.75 -16.08
N THR A 816 10.52 26.23 -15.98
CA THR A 816 10.96 27.23 -14.99
C THR A 816 10.12 28.49 -15.08
N LYS A 817 10.01 29.06 -16.29
CA LYS A 817 9.21 30.25 -16.54
C LYS A 817 7.73 30.02 -16.17
N SER A 818 7.12 28.96 -16.71
CA SER A 818 5.71 28.64 -16.48
C SER A 818 5.39 28.38 -15.01
N PHE A 819 6.29 27.73 -14.27
CA PHE A 819 6.09 27.45 -12.85
C PHE A 819 6.16 28.74 -12.02
N ASN A 820 7.20 29.55 -12.21
CA ASN A 820 7.39 30.79 -11.45
C ASN A 820 6.27 31.80 -11.72
N GLU A 821 5.82 31.93 -12.97
CA GLU A 821 4.65 32.74 -13.33
C GLU A 821 3.37 32.18 -12.69
N GLY A 822 3.19 30.85 -12.67
CA GLY A 822 2.03 30.18 -12.08
C GLY A 822 1.90 30.37 -10.57
N LEU A 823 3.02 30.46 -9.84
CA LEU A 823 3.03 30.78 -8.41
C LEU A 823 2.55 32.21 -8.12
N LEU A 824 2.84 33.16 -9.00
CA LEU A 824 2.45 34.57 -8.81
C LEU A 824 1.11 34.92 -9.46
N SER A 825 0.58 34.09 -10.36
CA SER A 825 -0.68 34.37 -11.04
C SER A 825 -1.88 34.42 -10.08
N THR A 826 -2.80 35.35 -10.33
CA THR A 826 -4.08 35.48 -9.60
C THR A 826 -5.16 34.52 -10.11
N SER A 827 -4.93 33.85 -11.25
CA SER A 827 -5.88 32.90 -11.82
C SER A 827 -6.05 31.65 -10.95
N SER A 828 -7.31 31.34 -10.66
CA SER A 828 -7.77 30.09 -10.07
C SER A 828 -7.71 28.95 -11.10
N SER A 829 -6.99 27.89 -10.72
CA SER A 829 -6.99 26.53 -11.29
C SER A 829 -6.06 26.22 -12.48
N PRO A 830 -5.17 25.21 -12.35
CA PRO A 830 -5.21 24.05 -13.22
C PRO A 830 -6.32 23.10 -12.74
N GLY A 831 -7.23 22.71 -13.64
CA GLY A 831 -8.30 21.77 -13.30
C GLY A 831 -7.72 20.45 -12.75
N VAL A 832 -8.15 20.09 -11.54
CA VAL A 832 -7.94 18.76 -10.98
C VAL A 832 -8.81 17.81 -11.79
N SER A 833 -8.20 16.95 -12.60
CA SER A 833 -8.89 15.79 -13.14
C SER A 833 -9.24 14.86 -11.98
N GLU A 834 -10.52 14.53 -11.82
CA GLU A 834 -10.97 13.56 -10.81
C GLU A 834 -10.30 12.20 -11.04
N GLU A 835 -9.30 11.90 -10.22
CA GLU A 835 -8.81 10.54 -10.05
C GLU A 835 -9.88 9.76 -9.29
N SER A 836 -10.41 8.74 -9.97
CA SER A 836 -11.40 7.84 -9.40
C SER A 836 -10.76 7.01 -8.28
N THR A 837 -11.20 7.22 -7.05
CA THR A 837 -10.87 6.37 -5.89
C THR A 837 -11.12 4.88 -6.18
N PRO A 838 -10.23 3.97 -5.74
CA PRO A 838 -10.43 2.53 -5.88
C PRO A 838 -11.68 2.09 -5.11
N SER A 839 -12.57 1.35 -5.78
CA SER A 839 -13.63 0.61 -5.10
C SER A 839 -13.02 -0.59 -4.37
N ASP A 840 -13.12 -0.60 -3.04
CA ASP A 840 -12.75 -1.75 -2.22
C ASP A 840 -13.88 -2.79 -2.29
N ALA A 841 -13.89 -3.54 -3.40
CA ALA A 841 -14.61 -4.79 -3.56
C ALA A 841 -13.62 -5.97 -3.54
N SER A 842 -14.04 -7.04 -2.87
CA SER A 842 -13.40 -8.34 -2.58
C SER A 842 -12.10 -8.74 -3.31
N LEU A 843 -11.25 -9.40 -2.53
CA LEU A 843 -10.02 -10.10 -2.92
C LEU A 843 -10.33 -11.20 -3.95
N ASP A 844 -10.03 -10.95 -5.22
CA ASP A 844 -9.68 -12.02 -6.15
C ASP A 844 -8.15 -12.17 -6.09
N ASP A 845 -7.70 -13.31 -5.58
CA ASP A 845 -6.32 -13.75 -5.70
C ASP A 845 -6.19 -14.32 -7.12
N ASP A 846 -5.71 -13.51 -8.06
CA ASP A 846 -5.47 -13.94 -9.43
C ASP A 846 -4.37 -15.02 -9.39
N SER A 847 -4.77 -16.30 -9.33
CA SER A 847 -3.85 -17.44 -9.28
C SER A 847 -3.32 -17.77 -10.67
N VAL A 848 -2.03 -18.06 -10.78
CA VAL A 848 -1.43 -18.60 -12.01
C VAL A 848 -2.16 -19.88 -12.42
N THR A 849 -2.52 -19.99 -13.70
CA THR A 849 -3.15 -21.19 -14.23
C THR A 849 -2.24 -22.42 -14.07
N HIS A 850 -2.78 -23.48 -13.45
CA HIS A 850 -2.11 -24.76 -13.14
C HIS A 850 -1.88 -25.67 -14.37
N ASN A 851 -1.96 -25.15 -15.59
CA ASN A 851 -1.84 -25.97 -16.81
C ASN A 851 -0.39 -26.10 -17.33
N ASN A 852 0.63 -25.82 -16.52
CA ASN A 852 2.03 -25.83 -16.97
C ASN A 852 2.83 -26.99 -16.34
N PRO A 853 3.63 -27.75 -17.12
CA PRO A 853 4.49 -28.80 -16.59
C PRO A 853 5.75 -28.28 -15.86
N LYS A 854 6.12 -27.01 -16.06
CA LYS A 854 7.30 -26.36 -15.45
C LYS A 854 6.96 -25.75 -14.08
N ASP A 855 7.70 -26.12 -13.04
CA ASP A 855 7.53 -25.62 -11.68
C ASP A 855 8.53 -24.49 -11.34
N SER A 856 8.50 -24.00 -10.08
CA SER A 856 9.42 -22.93 -9.66
C SER A 856 10.90 -23.35 -9.64
N SER A 857 11.21 -24.65 -9.55
CA SER A 857 12.59 -25.15 -9.55
C SER A 857 13.20 -25.13 -10.95
N TYR A 858 12.39 -25.39 -11.98
CA TYR A 858 12.80 -25.31 -13.38
C TYR A 858 13.42 -23.96 -13.72
N TYR A 859 12.79 -22.86 -13.32
CA TYR A 859 13.26 -21.51 -13.61
C TYR A 859 14.57 -21.12 -12.91
N ALA A 860 15.01 -21.91 -11.93
CA ALA A 860 16.31 -21.77 -11.28
C ALA A 860 17.37 -22.77 -11.78
N SER A 861 17.00 -23.65 -12.73
CA SER A 861 17.85 -24.73 -13.22
C SER A 861 18.80 -24.30 -14.35
N GLU A 862 19.79 -25.15 -14.62
CA GLU A 862 20.66 -25.04 -15.79
C GLU A 862 19.88 -25.32 -17.09
N GLU A 863 18.85 -26.16 -17.04
CA GLU A 863 17.99 -26.51 -18.19
C GLU A 863 17.31 -25.25 -18.76
N TRP A 864 16.82 -24.37 -17.89
CA TRP A 864 16.26 -23.07 -18.31
C TRP A 864 17.32 -22.19 -18.97
N GLN A 865 18.56 -22.19 -18.47
CA GLN A 865 19.64 -21.43 -19.09
C GLN A 865 19.96 -21.94 -20.50
N GLN A 866 19.99 -23.26 -20.69
CA GLN A 866 20.20 -23.90 -21.98
C GLN A 866 19.05 -23.62 -22.96
N GLU A 867 17.79 -23.61 -22.50
CA GLU A 867 16.62 -23.25 -23.33
C GLU A 867 16.75 -21.82 -23.88
N ILE A 868 17.18 -20.85 -23.05
CA ILE A 868 17.40 -19.47 -23.50
C ILE A 868 18.49 -19.41 -24.58
N ASP A 869 19.62 -20.08 -24.38
CA ASP A 869 20.74 -20.04 -25.34
C ASP A 869 20.33 -20.68 -26.67
N ALA A 870 19.68 -21.85 -26.61
CA ALA A 870 19.15 -22.53 -27.78
C ALA A 870 18.18 -21.63 -28.56
N ALA A 871 17.24 -20.96 -27.86
CA ALA A 871 16.29 -20.06 -28.48
C ALA A 871 16.97 -18.85 -29.14
N LEU A 872 17.91 -18.19 -28.46
CA LEU A 872 18.62 -17.02 -29.01
C LEU A 872 19.55 -17.36 -30.18
N ASN A 873 20.04 -18.60 -30.25
CA ASN A 873 20.82 -19.09 -31.40
C ASN A 873 19.98 -19.25 -32.68
N THR A 874 18.64 -19.30 -32.58
CA THR A 874 17.75 -19.40 -33.75
C THR A 874 17.57 -18.08 -34.52
N VAL A 875 18.04 -16.95 -33.99
CA VAL A 875 17.83 -15.63 -34.58
C VAL A 875 19.15 -14.88 -34.80
N HIS A 876 19.19 -14.06 -35.84
CA HIS A 876 20.29 -13.14 -36.13
C HIS A 876 19.85 -11.70 -35.88
N VAL A 877 20.68 -10.90 -35.19
CA VAL A 877 20.41 -9.48 -34.90
C VAL A 877 21.47 -8.63 -35.61
N PRO A 878 21.10 -7.88 -36.67
CA PRO A 878 22.02 -6.97 -37.34
C PRO A 878 22.55 -5.91 -36.37
N GLN A 879 23.85 -5.63 -36.47
CA GLN A 879 24.50 -4.54 -35.75
C GLN A 879 24.64 -3.32 -36.68
N PRO A 880 24.57 -2.08 -36.14
CA PRO A 880 24.75 -0.89 -36.96
C PRO A 880 26.09 -0.95 -37.72
N SER A 881 26.10 -0.59 -39.00
CA SER A 881 27.29 -0.67 -39.84
C SER A 881 28.47 0.04 -39.18
N GLN A 882 29.49 -0.74 -38.86
CA GLN A 882 30.83 -0.25 -38.64
C GLN A 882 31.32 0.16 -40.03
N GLN A 883 31.79 1.41 -40.24
CA GLN A 883 32.35 1.78 -41.55
C GLN A 883 33.56 0.89 -41.86
N SER A 884 33.33 -0.22 -42.56
CA SER A 884 34.35 -0.98 -43.28
C SER A 884 34.35 -0.46 -44.70
N SER A 885 35.42 0.23 -45.09
CA SER A 885 35.64 0.67 -46.46
C SER A 885 35.88 -0.55 -47.35
N ASP A 886 34.87 -0.95 -48.12
CA ASP A 886 35.03 -1.78 -49.32
C ASP A 886 33.88 -1.50 -50.29
N SER A 887 33.83 -0.28 -50.85
CA SER A 887 33.19 0.00 -52.16
C SER A 887 33.30 1.48 -52.59
N VAL A 888 34.49 2.09 -52.52
CA VAL A 888 34.76 3.32 -53.28
C VAL A 888 36.11 3.18 -53.97
N THR A 889 36.20 2.23 -54.89
CA THR A 889 37.17 2.28 -55.98
C THR A 889 36.51 1.78 -57.25
N SER A 890 36.77 2.52 -58.33
CA SER A 890 36.50 2.24 -59.74
C SER A 890 35.05 2.16 -60.22
N ASN A 891 34.58 3.27 -60.80
CA ASN A 891 34.15 3.43 -62.20
C ASN A 891 33.46 4.80 -62.29
N SER A 892 33.91 5.78 -63.07
CA SER A 892 34.11 5.70 -64.51
C SER A 892 35.05 6.80 -65.02
N SER A 893 36.13 6.37 -65.66
CA SER A 893 36.72 7.08 -66.81
C SER A 893 35.82 6.84 -68.03
N THR A 894 35.83 7.82 -68.95
CA THR A 894 35.10 7.93 -70.24
C THR A 894 33.60 8.16 -70.19
#